data_AF-A0A970WRG3-F1
#
_entry.id   AF-A0A970WRG3-F1
#
_cell.length_a   1.000
_cell.length_b   1.000
_cell.length_c   1.000
_cell.angle_alpha   90.00
_cell.angle_beta   90.00
_cell.angle_gamma   90.00
#
_symmetry.space_group_name_H-M   'P 1'
#
loop_
_entity.id
_entity.type
_entity.pdbx_description
1 polymer ?
#
loop_
_entity_poly.entity_id
_entity_poly.type
_entity_poly.pdbx_seq_one_letter_code
_entity_poly.pdbx_strand_id
1 'polypeptide(L)'
;MRRVLSFAVLAAITSSGACQKVDRSAPPPAAPPSAEVFVTKSGAEMVRIPAGRFVMGRDDGPPEQGPAHEVELDAFYIDRYEVTQAVYAKMDPVNGSHFKGPDLPTEMIGWGKAALYCNMRSEAEGFKPCYNEYGECDFEADGYRLPTEAEWEYACRAGSDSAYDFGSDAGRLGEHAWFAGNANKKTHPVGRKSPNAWGLYDMHGNVAEWCNDFYAPDYYAESPAENPRGPAEGEKNVLRGGHWGASSESCTSAFRIGEEPGFSDACFARDAIGFRCVRKAAAETPAEGAPQQPLSASTPPHNLRVKQSSCPTTTDLVSKSTSARIEPNNAILAESREQRRGTGTLRRSTGDSSLFDVCMRAPDANDCNRVLPRLKQRIVRDATGRENGGQEGRGGGVLRGAPGMPLSSLTILASVVRAQPEKTKLAGFVYDDVYLRHLTGSGHPERPERLQAIVDRLQAAGLLEKLRRIKPRPAEEKWLTAVHTPEHIAALRQLYAEGNRFAGSRDTPISESSYDVALVAVGGVLAAVDAVMAGEVRNAFCAVRPPGHHATPDRAMGFCLLNNVAIAARYVQQQHKLGKVLIVDWDVHHGNGTQDIFYKDPSVFYFGVHQHPFYPGTGSADERGEGDGKGFTLNVPLPAGSGDAEFQQAFTQKLVPAAREFRPDFVLISAGFDAHKDDLLGRMQVTTEGFAQLTSIVKQIAEEHCHGRLVSVLEGGYDLDGLAASVEAHVRTLSSAWN
;
A
#
# COMPACT_ATOMS: atom_id res chain seq x y z
N MET A 1 1.97 -2.76 -80.34
CA MET A 1 0.80 -3.55 -80.76
C MET A 1 -0.33 -3.35 -79.76
N ARG A 2 -1.42 -2.70 -80.23
CA ARG A 2 -2.85 -2.78 -79.84
C ARG A 2 -3.24 -2.55 -78.36
N ARG A 3 -3.85 -1.42 -77.97
CA ARG A 3 -5.22 -0.89 -78.19
C ARG A 3 -6.36 -1.74 -77.59
N VAL A 4 -7.00 -1.15 -76.56
CA VAL A 4 -8.43 -0.88 -76.37
C VAL A 4 -9.43 -2.00 -76.73
N LEU A 5 -10.25 -2.41 -75.76
CA LEU A 5 -11.66 -2.71 -75.98
C LEU A 5 -12.50 -2.52 -74.71
N SER A 6 -13.51 -1.67 -74.88
CA SER A 6 -14.60 -1.35 -73.97
C SER A 6 -15.52 -2.54 -73.71
N PHE A 7 -16.14 -2.60 -72.53
CA PHE A 7 -17.55 -3.01 -72.41
C PHE A 7 -18.24 -2.15 -71.36
N ALA A 8 -19.26 -1.44 -71.82
CA ALA A 8 -20.21 -0.69 -71.01
C ALA A 8 -21.37 -1.61 -70.62
N VAL A 9 -21.82 -1.53 -69.37
CA VAL A 9 -23.17 -1.92 -68.99
C VAL A 9 -23.77 -0.76 -68.18
N LEU A 10 -24.77 -0.15 -68.79
CA LEU A 10 -25.71 0.80 -68.19
C LEU A 10 -26.66 0.02 -67.27
N ALA A 11 -26.82 0.46 -66.03
CA ALA A 11 -28.04 0.26 -65.26
C ALA A 11 -28.34 1.55 -64.50
N ALA A 12 -29.38 2.25 -64.95
CA ALA A 12 -29.92 3.44 -64.34
C ALA A 12 -30.79 3.06 -63.14
N ILE A 13 -30.54 3.67 -61.98
CA ILE A 13 -31.55 3.87 -60.94
C ILE A 13 -31.54 5.34 -60.58
N THR A 14 -32.67 5.99 -60.87
CA THR A 14 -32.99 7.36 -60.50
C THR A 14 -33.49 7.41 -59.06
N SER A 15 -32.90 8.24 -58.21
CA SER A 15 -33.66 9.00 -57.22
C SER A 15 -32.94 10.29 -56.83
N SER A 16 -33.77 11.32 -56.69
CA SER A 16 -33.49 12.74 -56.55
C SER A 16 -32.92 13.13 -55.18
N GLY A 17 -31.90 13.98 -55.17
CA GLY A 17 -31.46 14.75 -54.00
C GLY A 17 -31.03 16.15 -54.42
N ALA A 18 -31.77 17.16 -54.00
CA ALA A 18 -31.53 18.55 -54.33
C ALA A 18 -30.20 19.05 -53.73
N CYS A 19 -29.39 19.70 -54.57
CA CYS A 19 -28.14 20.34 -54.19
C CYS A 19 -28.44 21.76 -53.66
N GLN A 20 -28.37 21.96 -52.34
CA GLN A 20 -28.28 23.32 -51.77
C GLN A 20 -26.81 23.74 -51.75
N LYS A 21 -26.51 24.80 -52.50
CA LYS A 21 -25.22 25.50 -52.44
C LYS A 21 -25.09 26.16 -51.08
N VAL A 22 -24.08 25.77 -50.30
CA VAL A 22 -23.63 26.53 -49.13
C VAL A 22 -22.71 27.65 -49.62
N ASP A 23 -23.07 28.87 -49.24
CA ASP A 23 -22.35 30.10 -49.52
C ASP A 23 -20.96 30.07 -48.84
N ARG A 24 -19.90 30.27 -49.62
CA ARG A 24 -18.48 30.23 -49.18
C ARG A 24 -17.88 31.63 -49.00
N SER A 25 -18.67 32.61 -48.58
CA SER A 25 -18.20 34.01 -48.47
C SER A 25 -17.88 34.51 -47.06
N ALA A 26 -17.91 33.66 -46.02
CA ALA A 26 -17.41 34.06 -44.71
C ALA A 26 -15.86 33.98 -44.67
N PRO A 27 -15.13 35.06 -44.34
CA PRO A 27 -13.70 34.98 -44.08
C PRO A 27 -13.45 34.05 -42.88
N PRO A 28 -12.31 33.32 -42.85
CA PRO A 28 -11.97 32.49 -41.70
C PRO A 28 -12.01 33.33 -40.43
N PRO A 29 -12.55 32.80 -39.31
CA PRO A 29 -12.53 33.53 -38.05
C PRO A 29 -11.10 33.95 -37.75
N ALA A 30 -10.93 35.22 -37.35
CA ALA A 30 -9.64 35.76 -36.96
C ALA A 30 -9.02 34.84 -35.90
N ALA A 31 -7.71 34.58 -36.01
CA ALA A 31 -6.96 33.81 -35.02
C ALA A 31 -7.30 34.36 -33.62
N PRO A 32 -7.70 33.50 -32.67
CA PRO A 32 -8.02 33.95 -31.33
C PRO A 32 -6.80 34.68 -30.74
N PRO A 33 -7.00 35.68 -29.87
CA PRO A 33 -5.89 36.32 -29.17
C PRO A 33 -5.04 35.24 -28.51
N SER A 34 -3.71 35.36 -28.64
CA SER A 34 -2.75 34.42 -28.06
C SER A 34 -3.17 34.09 -26.63
N ALA A 35 -3.48 32.82 -26.36
CA ALA A 35 -3.96 32.40 -25.06
C ALA A 35 -2.98 32.87 -23.98
N GLU A 36 -3.51 33.44 -22.89
CA GLU A 36 -2.69 34.01 -21.83
C GLU A 36 -1.89 32.89 -21.15
N VAL A 37 -0.56 32.93 -21.30
CA VAL A 37 0.37 32.00 -20.67
C VAL A 37 1.01 32.66 -19.45
N PHE A 38 0.96 32.00 -18.30
CA PHE A 38 1.67 32.44 -17.11
C PHE A 38 2.46 31.28 -16.48
N VAL A 39 3.53 31.63 -15.77
CA VAL A 39 4.37 30.67 -15.03
C VAL A 39 3.89 30.62 -13.57
N THR A 40 3.55 29.42 -13.12
CA THR A 40 3.13 29.13 -11.74
C THR A 40 4.31 29.17 -10.77
N LYS A 41 4.08 29.20 -9.45
CA LYS A 41 5.19 29.25 -8.46
C LYS A 41 6.04 27.98 -8.50
N SER A 42 5.44 26.85 -8.87
CA SER A 42 6.15 25.58 -9.13
C SER A 42 6.99 25.61 -10.41
N GLY A 43 6.86 26.63 -11.26
CA GLY A 43 7.61 26.81 -12.50
C GLY A 43 7.03 26.10 -13.71
N ALA A 44 5.79 25.59 -13.63
CA ALA A 44 5.04 25.11 -14.78
C ALA A 44 4.30 26.26 -15.48
N GLU A 45 4.23 26.21 -16.81
CA GLU A 45 3.44 27.14 -17.62
C GLU A 45 1.99 26.66 -17.73
N MET A 46 1.03 27.56 -17.52
CA MET A 46 -0.38 27.28 -17.73
C MET A 46 -1.00 28.23 -18.75
N VAL A 47 -2.01 27.72 -19.45
CA VAL A 47 -2.81 28.43 -20.45
C VAL A 47 -4.24 28.57 -19.94
N ARG A 48 -4.84 29.75 -20.09
CA ARG A 48 -6.29 29.92 -19.87
C ARG A 48 -7.09 29.41 -21.07
N ILE A 49 -7.98 28.46 -20.82
CA ILE A 49 -8.96 27.97 -21.79
C ILE A 49 -10.28 28.71 -21.55
N PRO A 50 -10.89 29.34 -22.58
CA PRO A 50 -12.15 30.05 -22.42
C PRO A 50 -13.30 29.08 -22.18
N ALA A 51 -14.37 29.56 -21.54
CA ALA A 51 -15.61 28.82 -21.49
C ALA A 51 -16.18 28.65 -22.92
N GLY A 52 -16.88 27.54 -23.17
CA GLY A 52 -17.50 27.34 -24.47
C GLY A 52 -18.09 25.97 -24.67
N ARG A 53 -18.63 25.76 -25.88
CA ARG A 53 -19.28 24.53 -26.30
C ARG A 53 -18.50 23.82 -27.37
N PHE A 54 -18.54 22.50 -27.35
CA PHE A 54 -18.01 21.66 -28.41
C PHE A 54 -18.78 20.33 -28.50
N VAL A 55 -18.55 19.61 -29.60
CA VAL A 55 -19.04 18.25 -29.75
C VAL A 55 -17.98 17.30 -29.22
N MET A 56 -18.28 16.63 -28.11
CA MET A 56 -17.44 15.61 -27.50
C MET A 56 -17.70 14.25 -28.14
N GLY A 57 -16.66 13.47 -28.35
CA GLY A 57 -16.74 12.17 -29.01
C GLY A 57 -16.90 12.25 -30.52
N ARG A 58 -17.22 11.10 -31.13
CA ARG A 58 -17.47 10.95 -32.57
C ARG A 58 -18.27 9.68 -32.85
N ASP A 59 -19.11 9.73 -33.89
CA ASP A 59 -19.96 8.59 -34.29
C ASP A 59 -19.33 7.69 -35.36
N ASP A 60 -18.26 8.16 -36.02
CA ASP A 60 -17.55 7.43 -37.09
C ASP A 60 -16.31 6.67 -36.60
N GLY A 61 -16.16 6.56 -35.27
CA GLY A 61 -15.09 5.81 -34.59
C GLY A 61 -15.59 4.51 -33.93
N PRO A 62 -14.73 3.89 -33.11
CA PRO A 62 -15.15 2.81 -32.21
C PRO A 62 -16.33 3.21 -31.30
N PRO A 63 -17.21 2.26 -30.91
CA PRO A 63 -18.43 2.56 -30.16
C PRO A 63 -18.20 3.36 -28.87
N GLU A 64 -17.08 3.12 -28.17
CA GLU A 64 -16.73 3.79 -26.93
C GLU A 64 -16.45 5.29 -27.07
N GLN A 65 -16.19 5.78 -28.29
CA GLN A 65 -16.00 7.20 -28.60
C GLN A 65 -17.32 7.91 -28.94
N GLY A 66 -18.44 7.19 -29.01
CA GLY A 66 -19.76 7.71 -29.30
C GLY A 66 -20.77 7.45 -28.15
N PRO A 67 -21.97 8.04 -28.23
CA PRO A 67 -22.40 8.98 -29.26
C PRO A 67 -21.73 10.35 -29.15
N ALA A 68 -21.54 11.01 -30.29
CA ALA A 68 -21.14 12.42 -30.31
C ALA A 68 -22.24 13.28 -29.67
N HIS A 69 -21.88 14.15 -28.73
CA HIS A 69 -22.84 14.96 -27.97
C HIS A 69 -22.28 16.35 -27.66
N GLU A 70 -23.17 17.34 -27.49
CA GLU A 70 -22.79 18.71 -27.14
C GLU A 70 -22.43 18.78 -25.65
N VAL A 71 -21.27 19.37 -25.35
CA VAL A 71 -20.79 19.65 -23.99
C VAL A 71 -20.43 21.12 -23.88
N GLU A 72 -20.81 21.74 -22.77
CA GLU A 72 -20.45 23.09 -22.34
C GLU A 72 -19.50 23.02 -21.15
N LEU A 73 -18.40 23.77 -21.22
CA LEU A 73 -17.41 23.86 -20.15
C LEU A 73 -17.24 25.31 -19.69
N ASP A 74 -17.02 25.47 -18.39
CA ASP A 74 -16.54 26.71 -17.81
C ASP A 74 -15.08 27.00 -18.24
N ALA A 75 -14.62 28.22 -18.01
CA ALA A 75 -13.22 28.57 -18.22
C ALA A 75 -12.33 27.90 -17.15
N PHE A 76 -11.18 27.39 -17.56
CA PHE A 76 -10.19 26.77 -16.68
C PHE A 76 -8.76 27.10 -17.12
N TYR A 77 -7.80 26.88 -16.22
CA TYR A 77 -6.39 26.87 -16.58
C TYR A 77 -5.93 25.43 -16.75
N ILE A 78 -5.10 25.17 -17.75
CA ILE A 78 -4.46 23.86 -17.98
C ILE A 78 -2.95 24.05 -18.16
N ASP A 79 -2.16 23.10 -17.67
CA ASP A 79 -0.73 23.09 -17.96
C ASP A 79 -0.49 23.02 -19.47
N ARG A 80 0.45 23.85 -19.93
CA ARG A 80 0.81 23.98 -21.35
C ARG A 80 1.45 22.71 -21.92
N TYR A 81 2.12 21.97 -21.05
CA TYR A 81 2.85 20.74 -21.32
C TYR A 81 2.41 19.64 -20.35
N GLU A 82 2.70 18.39 -20.67
CA GLU A 82 2.75 17.30 -19.69
C GLU A 82 3.68 17.68 -18.52
N VAL A 83 3.40 17.21 -17.30
CA VAL A 83 4.24 17.53 -16.13
C VAL A 83 5.65 16.96 -16.31
N THR A 84 6.64 17.84 -16.47
CA THR A 84 8.03 17.42 -16.67
C THR A 84 8.66 16.86 -15.41
N GLN A 85 9.68 16.01 -15.56
CA GLN A 85 10.38 15.42 -14.42
C GLN A 85 11.00 16.48 -13.49
N ALA A 86 11.47 17.61 -14.04
CA ALA A 86 12.01 18.71 -13.24
C ALA A 86 10.94 19.42 -12.39
N VAL A 87 9.74 19.63 -12.94
CA VAL A 87 8.63 20.24 -12.18
C VAL A 87 8.08 19.23 -11.16
N TYR A 88 8.02 17.94 -11.52
CA TYR A 88 7.61 16.87 -10.61
C TYR A 88 8.53 16.76 -9.39
N ALA A 89 9.84 16.75 -9.62
CA ALA A 89 10.87 16.58 -8.59
C ALA A 89 10.88 17.68 -7.51
N LYS A 90 10.24 18.83 -7.77
CA LYS A 90 10.08 19.89 -6.76
C LYS A 90 9.09 19.52 -5.66
N MET A 91 8.14 18.64 -5.96
CA MET A 91 7.13 18.17 -5.02
C MET A 91 7.51 16.80 -4.47
N ASP A 92 7.81 15.86 -5.36
CA ASP A 92 8.23 14.50 -5.01
C ASP A 92 9.63 14.22 -5.59
N PRO A 93 10.69 14.20 -4.76
CA PRO A 93 12.04 13.95 -5.23
C PRO A 93 12.24 12.52 -5.76
N VAL A 94 11.34 11.58 -5.43
CA VAL A 94 11.36 10.20 -5.91
C VAL A 94 10.60 10.12 -7.23
N ASN A 95 11.27 10.58 -8.29
CA ASN A 95 10.77 10.45 -9.66
C ASN A 95 10.97 9.02 -10.19
N GLY A 96 9.86 8.31 -10.40
CA GLY A 96 9.82 6.90 -10.82
C GLY A 96 9.96 6.65 -12.32
N SER A 97 10.04 7.69 -13.17
CA SER A 97 10.01 7.56 -14.63
C SER A 97 11.11 6.64 -15.16
N HIS A 98 10.81 5.78 -16.12
CA HIS A 98 11.78 4.94 -16.79
C HIS A 98 12.83 5.75 -17.57
N PHE A 99 12.39 6.62 -18.47
CA PHE A 99 13.26 7.52 -19.23
C PHE A 99 13.66 8.70 -18.36
N LYS A 100 14.91 9.16 -18.48
CA LYS A 100 15.45 10.20 -17.58
C LYS A 100 15.83 11.47 -18.32
N GLY A 101 15.30 12.59 -17.87
CA GLY A 101 15.66 13.92 -18.35
C GLY A 101 14.74 14.99 -17.78
N PRO A 102 15.26 16.17 -17.38
CA PRO A 102 14.48 17.20 -16.69
C PRO A 102 13.28 17.71 -17.50
N ASP A 103 13.44 17.76 -18.83
CA ASP A 103 12.42 18.25 -19.75
C ASP A 103 11.53 17.13 -20.33
N LEU A 104 11.81 15.86 -19.98
CA LEU A 104 10.93 14.74 -20.35
C LEU A 104 9.65 14.78 -19.52
N PRO A 105 8.53 14.23 -20.02
CA PRO A 105 7.35 14.02 -19.20
C PRO A 105 7.65 13.06 -18.05
N THR A 106 6.91 13.23 -16.96
CA THR A 106 6.87 12.26 -15.87
C THR A 106 5.95 11.11 -16.28
N GLU A 107 6.55 9.94 -16.50
CA GLU A 107 5.85 8.68 -16.75
C GLU A 107 6.07 7.65 -15.64
N MET A 108 5.48 6.45 -15.78
CA MET A 108 5.39 5.41 -14.75
C MET A 108 4.68 5.91 -13.49
N ILE A 109 3.58 6.64 -13.70
CA ILE A 109 2.79 7.21 -12.62
C ILE A 109 1.35 6.68 -12.67
N GLY A 110 0.90 6.09 -11.56
CA GLY A 110 -0.50 5.71 -11.38
C GLY A 110 -1.39 6.92 -11.09
N TRP A 111 -2.69 6.77 -11.31
CA TRP A 111 -3.67 7.84 -11.17
C TRP A 111 -3.63 8.49 -9.78
N GLY A 112 -3.61 7.68 -8.72
CA GLY A 112 -3.58 8.19 -7.34
C GLY A 112 -2.34 9.02 -7.03
N LYS A 113 -1.19 8.66 -7.61
CA LYS A 113 0.05 9.44 -7.44
C LYS A 113 0.02 10.75 -8.24
N ALA A 114 -0.63 10.76 -9.40
CA ALA A 114 -0.86 11.98 -10.18
C ALA A 114 -1.84 12.94 -9.48
N ALA A 115 -2.93 12.42 -8.92
CA ALA A 115 -3.87 13.18 -8.08
C ALA A 115 -3.20 13.74 -6.82
N LEU A 116 -2.38 12.93 -6.14
CA LEU A 116 -1.58 13.38 -4.99
C LEU A 116 -0.62 14.50 -5.36
N TYR A 117 0.06 14.39 -6.51
CA TYR A 117 0.92 15.45 -7.00
C TYR A 117 0.15 16.77 -7.20
N CYS A 118 -1.07 16.72 -7.73
CA CYS A 118 -1.93 17.90 -7.88
C CYS A 118 -2.21 18.57 -6.52
N ASN A 119 -2.52 17.79 -5.50
CA ASN A 119 -2.69 18.30 -4.14
C ASN A 119 -1.40 18.91 -3.57
N MET A 120 -0.25 18.25 -3.75
CA MET A 120 1.05 18.75 -3.29
C MET A 120 1.39 20.10 -3.95
N ARG A 121 1.15 20.21 -5.26
CA ARG A 121 1.31 21.47 -5.99
C ARG A 121 0.33 22.54 -5.49
N SER A 122 -0.92 22.18 -5.20
CA SER A 122 -1.92 23.11 -4.65
C SER A 122 -1.43 23.75 -3.36
N GLU A 123 -0.99 22.93 -2.42
CA GLU A 123 -0.51 23.39 -1.12
C GLU A 123 0.77 24.22 -1.24
N ALA A 124 1.71 23.77 -2.07
CA ALA A 124 2.96 24.49 -2.31
C ALA A 124 2.72 25.90 -2.89
N GLU A 125 1.61 26.10 -3.60
CA GLU A 125 1.25 27.39 -4.19
C GLU A 125 0.25 28.19 -3.35
N GLY A 126 -0.30 27.60 -2.28
CA GLY A 126 -1.22 28.21 -1.32
C GLY A 126 -2.71 28.08 -1.69
N PHE A 127 -3.08 27.09 -2.51
CA PHE A 127 -4.45 26.79 -2.91
C PHE A 127 -5.05 25.65 -2.09
N LYS A 128 -6.39 25.56 -2.08
CA LYS A 128 -7.11 24.43 -1.47
C LYS A 128 -6.92 23.18 -2.33
N PRO A 129 -6.43 22.05 -1.78
CA PRO A 129 -6.36 20.78 -2.51
C PRO A 129 -7.72 20.34 -3.05
N CYS A 130 -7.73 19.77 -4.26
CA CYS A 130 -8.94 19.26 -4.88
C CYS A 130 -9.28 17.84 -4.40
N TYR A 131 -8.31 16.97 -4.15
CA TYR A 131 -8.59 15.57 -3.80
C TYR A 131 -8.65 15.33 -2.30
N ASN A 132 -9.59 14.51 -1.85
CA ASN A 132 -9.58 13.96 -0.50
C ASN A 132 -8.75 12.66 -0.41
N GLU A 133 -8.73 12.01 0.75
CA GLU A 133 -7.95 10.78 1.01
C GLU A 133 -8.46 9.52 0.28
N TYR A 134 -9.64 9.60 -0.32
CA TYR A 134 -10.24 8.53 -1.12
C TYR A 134 -10.04 8.76 -2.63
N GLY A 135 -9.35 9.84 -3.01
CA GLY A 135 -9.21 10.25 -4.41
C GLY A 135 -10.44 10.97 -4.97
N GLU A 136 -11.41 11.34 -4.14
CA GLU A 136 -12.59 12.10 -4.62
C GLU A 136 -12.23 13.56 -4.81
N CYS A 137 -12.59 14.12 -5.96
CA CYS A 137 -12.29 15.50 -6.33
C CYS A 137 -13.40 16.47 -5.89
N ASP A 138 -13.05 17.45 -5.05
CA ASP A 138 -13.81 18.68 -4.83
C ASP A 138 -13.55 19.66 -5.98
N PHE A 139 -14.43 19.63 -6.97
CA PHE A 139 -14.39 20.52 -8.14
C PHE A 139 -14.63 22.01 -7.82
N GLU A 140 -15.07 22.34 -6.59
CA GLU A 140 -15.21 23.73 -6.15
C GLU A 140 -13.93 24.30 -5.52
N ALA A 141 -12.94 23.45 -5.22
CA ALA A 141 -11.63 23.91 -4.76
C ALA A 141 -10.89 24.69 -5.87
N ASP A 142 -10.03 25.62 -5.45
CA ASP A 142 -9.26 26.50 -6.33
C ASP A 142 -7.86 25.96 -6.70
N GLY A 143 -7.50 24.81 -6.14
CA GLY A 143 -6.25 24.11 -6.39
C GLY A 143 -6.21 23.35 -7.71
N TYR A 144 -5.14 22.58 -7.86
CA TYR A 144 -4.87 21.74 -9.01
C TYR A 144 -5.56 20.39 -8.91
N ARG A 145 -5.97 19.88 -10.05
CA ARG A 145 -6.48 18.52 -10.25
C ARG A 145 -6.11 17.98 -11.63
N LEU A 146 -6.38 16.71 -11.88
CA LEU A 146 -6.37 16.16 -13.24
C LEU A 146 -7.53 16.78 -14.04
N PRO A 147 -7.38 16.95 -15.37
CA PRO A 147 -8.47 17.41 -16.23
C PRO A 147 -9.64 16.43 -16.15
N THR A 148 -10.87 16.92 -16.28
CA THR A 148 -11.94 16.01 -16.67
C THR A 148 -11.69 15.53 -18.10
N GLU A 149 -12.29 14.39 -18.44
CA GLU A 149 -12.22 13.83 -19.78
C GLU A 149 -12.70 14.85 -20.84
N ALA A 150 -13.76 15.61 -20.53
CA ALA A 150 -14.28 16.65 -21.40
C ALA A 150 -13.36 17.87 -21.48
N GLU A 151 -12.78 18.32 -20.36
CA GLU A 151 -11.80 19.42 -20.37
C GLU A 151 -10.58 19.07 -21.22
N TRP A 152 -10.10 17.83 -21.12
CA TRP A 152 -8.97 17.36 -21.92
C TRP A 152 -9.32 17.37 -23.41
N GLU A 153 -10.47 16.81 -23.81
CA GLU A 153 -10.85 16.74 -25.23
C GLU A 153 -11.12 18.14 -25.82
N TYR A 154 -11.77 19.02 -25.05
CA TYR A 154 -11.99 20.41 -25.45
C TYR A 154 -10.67 21.15 -25.67
N ALA A 155 -9.74 21.03 -24.71
CA ALA A 155 -8.41 21.60 -24.78
C ALA A 155 -7.60 21.04 -25.95
N CYS A 156 -7.69 19.73 -26.22
CA CYS A 156 -7.03 19.06 -27.32
C CYS A 156 -7.53 19.59 -28.68
N ARG A 157 -8.86 19.60 -28.87
CA ARG A 157 -9.52 20.07 -30.09
C ARG A 157 -9.23 21.53 -30.40
N ALA A 158 -9.16 22.40 -29.39
CA ALA A 158 -8.92 23.83 -29.55
C ALA A 158 -9.78 24.50 -30.65
N GLY A 159 -11.06 24.11 -30.71
CA GLY A 159 -12.03 24.59 -31.71
C GLY A 159 -12.16 23.75 -32.99
N SER A 160 -11.34 22.70 -33.16
CA SER A 160 -11.45 21.73 -34.26
C SER A 160 -12.55 20.69 -34.00
N ASP A 161 -13.36 20.40 -35.01
CA ASP A 161 -14.33 19.30 -35.04
C ASP A 161 -13.77 18.03 -35.70
N SER A 162 -12.53 18.08 -36.20
CA SER A 162 -11.90 16.99 -36.95
C SER A 162 -11.20 15.97 -36.04
N ALA A 163 -10.58 14.94 -36.64
CA ALA A 163 -9.93 13.85 -35.90
C ALA A 163 -8.73 14.31 -35.05
N TYR A 164 -8.07 15.39 -35.45
CA TYR A 164 -6.96 16.03 -34.74
C TYR A 164 -7.21 17.54 -34.66
N ASP A 165 -6.42 18.27 -33.86
CA ASP A 165 -6.51 19.74 -33.80
C ASP A 165 -6.18 20.43 -35.15
N PHE A 166 -5.41 19.75 -36.00
CA PHE A 166 -4.88 20.26 -37.27
C PHE A 166 -5.58 19.72 -38.53
N GLY A 167 -6.73 19.06 -38.40
CA GLY A 167 -7.47 18.44 -39.50
C GLY A 167 -7.53 16.91 -39.39
N SER A 168 -8.05 16.22 -40.41
CA SER A 168 -8.18 14.75 -40.42
C SER A 168 -7.02 13.99 -41.10
N ASP A 169 -5.99 14.68 -41.57
CA ASP A 169 -4.85 14.06 -42.25
C ASP A 169 -3.81 13.55 -41.25
N ALA A 170 -3.86 12.25 -40.97
CA ALA A 170 -2.91 11.56 -40.09
C ALA A 170 -1.45 11.65 -40.58
N GLY A 171 -1.20 11.93 -41.86
CA GLY A 171 0.15 12.13 -42.39
C GLY A 171 0.88 13.31 -41.76
N ARG A 172 0.14 14.27 -41.20
CA ARG A 172 0.68 15.44 -40.50
C ARG A 172 0.90 15.22 -39.00
N LEU A 173 0.48 14.08 -38.44
CA LEU A 173 0.62 13.79 -37.01
C LEU A 173 2.05 13.92 -36.50
N GLY A 174 3.05 13.57 -37.34
CA GLY A 174 4.46 13.70 -36.99
C GLY A 174 4.95 15.13 -36.74
N GLU A 175 4.20 16.15 -37.18
CA GLU A 175 4.45 17.57 -36.90
C GLU A 175 3.93 18.00 -35.53
N HIS A 176 2.99 17.25 -34.93
CA HIS A 176 2.23 17.62 -33.74
C HIS A 176 2.43 16.65 -32.55
N ALA A 177 2.86 15.41 -32.78
CA ALA A 177 2.96 14.39 -31.74
C ALA A 177 4.21 13.51 -31.83
N TRP A 178 4.61 12.96 -30.69
CA TRP A 178 5.51 11.81 -30.59
C TRP A 178 4.68 10.53 -30.50
N PHE A 179 4.79 9.65 -31.50
CA PHE A 179 4.01 8.41 -31.60
C PHE A 179 4.86 7.29 -32.22
N ALA A 180 4.32 6.08 -32.40
CA ALA A 180 5.09 4.93 -32.84
C ALA A 180 5.89 5.18 -34.13
N GLY A 181 5.36 6.01 -35.03
CA GLY A 181 5.99 6.34 -36.31
C GLY A 181 7.23 7.23 -36.23
N ASN A 182 7.46 7.97 -35.13
CA ASN A 182 8.56 8.93 -35.03
C ASN A 182 9.29 8.99 -33.67
N ALA A 183 8.78 8.34 -32.63
CA ALA A 183 9.29 8.52 -31.26
C ALA A 183 10.47 7.59 -30.92
N ASN A 184 10.84 6.63 -31.78
CA ASN A 184 11.94 5.71 -31.52
C ASN A 184 11.82 4.96 -30.18
N LYS A 185 10.60 4.56 -29.83
CA LYS A 185 10.26 3.77 -28.64
C LYS A 185 10.64 4.41 -27.28
N LYS A 186 10.48 5.72 -27.15
CA LYS A 186 10.75 6.46 -25.91
C LYS A 186 10.02 7.79 -25.85
N THR A 187 9.93 8.36 -24.65
CA THR A 187 9.51 9.75 -24.45
C THR A 187 10.55 10.74 -24.96
N HIS A 188 10.08 11.96 -25.25
CA HIS A 188 10.89 13.09 -25.70
C HIS A 188 10.64 14.31 -24.84
N PRO A 189 11.54 15.31 -24.87
CA PRO A 189 11.29 16.56 -24.19
C PRO A 189 9.97 17.18 -24.65
N VAL A 190 9.17 17.66 -23.71
CA VAL A 190 7.89 18.30 -23.99
C VAL A 190 8.07 19.54 -24.87
N GLY A 191 7.06 19.90 -25.64
CA GLY A 191 7.03 21.14 -26.40
C GLY A 191 7.90 21.17 -27.66
N ARG A 192 8.35 20.00 -28.15
CA ARG A 192 9.21 19.90 -29.35
C ARG A 192 8.43 19.83 -30.67
N LYS A 193 7.13 19.55 -30.61
CA LYS A 193 6.22 19.51 -31.75
C LYS A 193 5.39 20.80 -31.85
N SER A 194 4.59 20.91 -32.90
CA SER A 194 3.71 22.07 -33.08
C SER A 194 2.59 22.07 -32.03
N PRO A 195 2.31 23.21 -31.39
CA PRO A 195 1.16 23.31 -30.50
C PRO A 195 -0.16 23.36 -31.28
N ASN A 196 -1.27 23.12 -30.58
CA ASN A 196 -2.60 23.37 -31.14
C ASN A 196 -2.94 24.87 -31.16
N ALA A 197 -4.14 25.22 -31.64
CA ALA A 197 -4.58 26.62 -31.80
C ALA A 197 -4.63 27.43 -30.50
N TRP A 198 -4.64 26.78 -29.33
CA TRP A 198 -4.59 27.43 -28.01
C TRP A 198 -3.20 27.41 -27.35
N GLY A 199 -2.18 26.92 -28.06
CA GLY A 199 -0.80 26.94 -27.56
C GLY A 199 -0.45 25.80 -26.62
N LEU A 200 -1.26 24.75 -26.56
CA LEU A 200 -0.99 23.50 -25.83
C LEU A 200 -0.15 22.56 -26.69
N TYR A 201 0.80 21.89 -26.06
CA TYR A 201 1.69 20.95 -26.71
C TYR A 201 1.40 19.51 -26.30
N ASP A 202 1.86 18.58 -27.14
CA ASP A 202 1.88 17.14 -26.88
C ASP A 202 0.48 16.52 -26.64
N MET A 203 -0.60 17.24 -26.98
CA MET A 203 -1.99 16.76 -26.80
C MET A 203 -2.30 15.45 -27.55
N HIS A 204 -1.52 15.11 -28.58
CA HIS A 204 -1.75 13.94 -29.43
C HIS A 204 -0.72 12.82 -29.23
N GLY A 205 0.27 12.97 -28.34
CA GLY A 205 1.31 11.95 -28.12
C GLY A 205 2.46 12.41 -27.23
N ASN A 206 3.49 11.58 -27.11
CA ASN A 206 4.53 11.55 -26.05
C ASN A 206 4.12 10.61 -24.91
N VAL A 207 3.14 11.00 -24.07
CA VAL A 207 2.48 10.08 -23.13
C VAL A 207 0.95 10.21 -23.20
N ALA A 208 0.26 9.11 -22.93
CA ALA A 208 -1.17 9.14 -22.68
C ALA A 208 -1.40 9.75 -21.28
N GLU A 209 -2.47 10.48 -21.10
CA GLU A 209 -2.65 11.32 -19.92
C GLU A 209 -3.84 10.91 -19.07
N TRP A 210 -3.62 10.81 -17.77
CA TRP A 210 -4.68 10.60 -16.79
C TRP A 210 -5.69 11.75 -16.79
N CYS A 211 -6.96 11.40 -16.91
CA CYS A 211 -8.09 12.27 -16.61
C CYS A 211 -8.69 11.89 -15.25
N ASN A 212 -9.43 12.81 -14.64
CA ASN A 212 -10.08 12.62 -13.35
C ASN A 212 -11.14 11.51 -13.38
N ASP A 213 -11.82 11.37 -14.52
CA ASP A 213 -13.03 10.58 -14.71
C ASP A 213 -12.78 9.08 -14.54
N PHE A 214 -13.77 8.40 -13.96
CA PHE A 214 -13.88 6.96 -14.12
C PHE A 214 -14.20 6.61 -15.57
N TYR A 215 -13.70 5.47 -16.04
CA TYR A 215 -13.97 4.99 -17.38
C TYR A 215 -15.20 4.08 -17.39
N ALA A 216 -16.19 4.45 -18.20
CA ALA A 216 -17.24 3.54 -18.66
C ALA A 216 -17.42 3.69 -20.19
N PRO A 217 -17.50 2.57 -20.93
CA PRO A 217 -17.49 2.58 -22.39
C PRO A 217 -18.75 3.21 -23.00
N ASP A 218 -19.88 3.19 -22.28
CA ASP A 218 -21.19 3.67 -22.71
C ASP A 218 -21.61 5.01 -22.07
N TYR A 219 -20.74 5.61 -21.24
CA TYR A 219 -21.04 6.83 -20.48
C TYR A 219 -21.53 8.00 -21.33
N TYR A 220 -21.08 8.13 -22.59
CA TYR A 220 -21.47 9.23 -23.46
C TYR A 220 -22.98 9.28 -23.75
N ALA A 221 -23.68 8.15 -23.66
CA ALA A 221 -25.14 8.11 -23.82
C ALA A 221 -25.89 8.82 -22.67
N GLU A 222 -25.26 8.97 -21.51
CA GLU A 222 -25.82 9.56 -20.28
C GLU A 222 -25.02 10.76 -19.75
N SER A 223 -23.98 11.16 -20.46
CA SER A 223 -23.10 12.29 -20.12
C SER A 223 -23.91 13.58 -20.00
N PRO A 224 -23.77 14.34 -18.89
CA PRO A 224 -24.45 15.62 -18.73
C PRO A 224 -23.85 16.68 -19.68
N ALA A 225 -24.69 17.62 -20.12
CA ALA A 225 -24.27 18.65 -21.07
C ALA A 225 -23.33 19.70 -20.45
N GLU A 226 -23.41 19.97 -19.15
CA GLU A 226 -22.62 21.02 -18.49
C GLU A 226 -21.55 20.40 -17.59
N ASN A 227 -20.28 20.73 -17.83
CA ASN A 227 -19.12 20.32 -17.03
C ASN A 227 -19.14 18.82 -16.61
N PRO A 228 -19.24 17.86 -17.55
CA PRO A 228 -19.24 16.44 -17.23
C PRO A 228 -17.95 16.01 -16.52
N ARG A 229 -18.11 15.08 -15.57
CA ARG A 229 -17.07 14.60 -14.63
C ARG A 229 -16.87 13.08 -14.69
N GLY A 230 -17.53 12.42 -15.63
CA GLY A 230 -17.55 10.97 -15.73
C GLY A 230 -18.63 10.30 -14.87
N PRO A 231 -18.69 8.96 -14.89
CA PRO A 231 -19.46 8.17 -13.94
C PRO A 231 -19.08 8.49 -12.49
N ALA A 232 -20.02 8.31 -11.56
CA ALA A 232 -19.78 8.55 -10.13
C ALA A 232 -18.82 7.52 -9.49
N GLU A 233 -18.75 6.32 -10.06
CA GLU A 233 -17.93 5.19 -9.60
C GLU A 233 -17.37 4.40 -10.78
N GLY A 234 -16.26 3.69 -10.57
CA GLY A 234 -15.68 2.81 -11.58
C GLY A 234 -14.38 2.14 -11.11
N GLU A 235 -13.98 1.09 -11.82
CA GLU A 235 -12.77 0.32 -11.54
C GLU A 235 -11.52 0.86 -12.26
N LYS A 236 -11.74 1.62 -13.33
CA LYS A 236 -10.70 2.19 -14.20
C LYS A 236 -10.87 3.69 -14.33
N ASN A 237 -9.79 4.41 -14.59
CA ASN A 237 -9.80 5.82 -14.92
C ASN A 237 -9.51 6.03 -16.42
N VAL A 238 -9.98 7.16 -16.93
CA VAL A 238 -9.78 7.51 -18.34
C VAL A 238 -8.34 7.93 -18.61
N LEU A 239 -7.76 7.38 -19.67
CA LEU A 239 -6.60 7.92 -20.36
C LEU A 239 -7.01 8.57 -21.67
N ARG A 240 -6.42 9.72 -21.95
CA ARG A 240 -6.59 10.48 -23.19
C ARG A 240 -5.28 10.74 -23.90
N GLY A 241 -5.37 10.99 -25.20
CA GLY A 241 -4.22 11.24 -26.05
C GLY A 241 -3.45 9.95 -26.39
N GLY A 242 -2.57 10.07 -27.38
CA GLY A 242 -1.66 8.99 -27.74
C GLY A 242 -0.43 8.96 -26.86
N HIS A 243 0.48 8.04 -27.14
CA HIS A 243 1.79 7.98 -26.48
C HIS A 243 2.87 7.65 -27.51
N TRP A 244 4.15 7.66 -27.10
CA TRP A 244 5.28 7.36 -27.99
C TRP A 244 5.18 6.02 -28.74
N GLY A 245 4.40 5.07 -28.25
CA GLY A 245 4.17 3.75 -28.83
C GLY A 245 2.82 3.58 -29.52
N ALA A 246 1.98 4.61 -29.53
CA ALA A 246 0.64 4.58 -30.10
C ALA A 246 0.64 4.62 -31.63
N SER A 247 -0.36 3.98 -32.24
CA SER A 247 -0.67 4.18 -33.66
C SER A 247 -1.36 5.53 -33.88
N SER A 248 -1.42 5.99 -35.13
CA SER A 248 -2.10 7.25 -35.48
C SER A 248 -3.56 7.29 -35.03
N GLU A 249 -4.26 6.16 -35.11
CA GLU A 249 -5.67 6.04 -34.76
C GLU A 249 -5.91 6.26 -33.25
N SER A 250 -4.90 5.94 -32.44
CA SER A 250 -4.92 6.12 -30.99
C SER A 250 -4.45 7.52 -30.55
N CYS A 251 -4.08 8.38 -31.52
CA CYS A 251 -3.63 9.75 -31.26
C CYS A 251 -4.72 10.80 -31.58
N THR A 252 -5.96 10.40 -31.85
CA THR A 252 -7.04 11.34 -32.21
C THR A 252 -7.59 12.09 -30.99
N SER A 253 -8.22 13.25 -31.20
CA SER A 253 -8.79 14.06 -30.10
C SER A 253 -9.87 13.30 -29.29
N ALA A 254 -10.62 12.42 -29.95
CA ALA A 254 -11.70 11.64 -29.35
C ALA A 254 -11.23 10.28 -28.79
N PHE A 255 -9.95 9.90 -28.98
CA PHE A 255 -9.46 8.62 -28.48
C PHE A 255 -9.51 8.61 -26.94
N ARG A 256 -10.05 7.52 -26.39
CA ARG A 256 -10.17 7.27 -24.95
C ARG A 256 -9.98 5.80 -24.67
N ILE A 257 -9.40 5.49 -23.52
CA ILE A 257 -9.27 4.12 -23.02
C ILE A 257 -9.36 4.12 -21.49
N GLY A 258 -9.87 3.04 -20.91
CA GLY A 258 -9.87 2.83 -19.48
C GLY A 258 -8.65 2.05 -19.02
N GLU A 259 -7.94 2.55 -18.02
CA GLU A 259 -6.79 1.90 -17.40
C GLU A 259 -6.94 1.83 -15.88
N GLU A 260 -6.34 0.82 -15.27
CA GLU A 260 -6.39 0.63 -13.82
C GLU A 260 -5.63 1.76 -13.09
N PRO A 261 -6.20 2.36 -12.03
CA PRO A 261 -5.60 3.53 -11.38
C PRO A 261 -4.29 3.22 -10.63
N GLY A 262 -4.11 1.96 -10.22
CA GLY A 262 -2.96 1.50 -9.43
C GLY A 262 -1.80 0.93 -10.26
N PHE A 263 -2.03 0.61 -11.54
CA PHE A 263 -1.05 -0.10 -12.37
C PHE A 263 -1.44 -0.01 -13.86
N SER A 264 -0.48 -0.08 -14.78
CA SER A 264 -0.79 -0.23 -16.21
C SER A 264 -0.76 -1.71 -16.59
N ASP A 265 -1.87 -2.25 -17.11
CA ASP A 265 -1.96 -3.62 -17.63
C ASP A 265 -0.76 -3.99 -18.54
N ALA A 266 -0.44 -5.28 -18.67
CA ALA A 266 0.63 -5.82 -19.51
C ALA A 266 0.52 -5.44 -21.00
N CYS A 267 -0.62 -4.88 -21.42
CA CYS A 267 -0.86 -4.37 -22.77
C CYS A 267 -0.37 -2.92 -22.98
N PHE A 268 -0.21 -2.12 -21.92
CA PHE A 268 0.29 -0.74 -21.98
C PHE A 268 1.74 -0.68 -21.48
N ALA A 269 2.60 0.05 -22.18
CA ALA A 269 3.96 0.25 -21.69
C ALA A 269 3.88 1.18 -20.45
N ARG A 270 4.33 0.71 -19.27
CA ARG A 270 4.25 1.48 -18.00
C ARG A 270 4.84 2.89 -18.13
N ASP A 271 5.81 3.05 -19.02
CA ASP A 271 6.54 4.27 -19.37
C ASP A 271 5.88 5.10 -20.49
N ALA A 272 4.59 4.87 -20.75
CA ALA A 272 3.80 5.59 -21.75
C ALA A 272 2.66 6.42 -21.14
N ILE A 273 2.48 6.40 -19.82
CA ILE A 273 1.40 7.11 -19.13
C ILE A 273 1.99 8.22 -18.27
N GLY A 274 1.49 9.44 -18.44
CA GLY A 274 1.76 10.60 -17.61
C GLY A 274 0.50 11.41 -17.36
N PHE A 275 0.63 12.72 -17.18
CA PHE A 275 -0.49 13.58 -16.83
C PHE A 275 -0.13 15.07 -16.98
N ARG A 276 -1.16 15.91 -16.94
CA ARG A 276 -1.07 17.36 -16.79
C ARG A 276 -2.10 17.85 -15.77
N CYS A 277 -1.90 19.02 -15.17
CA CYS A 277 -2.85 19.57 -14.20
C CYS A 277 -3.76 20.63 -14.82
N VAL A 278 -4.98 20.74 -14.29
CA VAL A 278 -5.89 21.88 -14.49
C VAL A 278 -6.23 22.53 -13.15
N ARG A 279 -6.75 23.75 -13.19
CA ARG A 279 -7.42 24.39 -12.05
C ARG A 279 -8.51 25.36 -12.52
N LYS A 280 -9.46 25.67 -11.65
CA LYS A 280 -10.56 26.61 -11.94
C LYS A 280 -10.01 27.99 -12.33
N ALA A 281 -10.58 28.60 -13.38
CA ALA A 281 -10.32 30.00 -13.66
C ALA A 281 -11.26 30.90 -12.85
N ALA A 282 -10.79 32.08 -12.43
CA ALA A 282 -11.67 33.06 -11.81
C ALA A 282 -12.76 33.47 -12.82
N ALA A 283 -14.00 33.61 -12.34
CA ALA A 283 -15.10 34.12 -13.15
C ALA A 283 -14.74 35.51 -13.70
N GLU A 284 -14.98 35.74 -14.98
CA GLU A 284 -14.80 37.07 -15.57
C GLU A 284 -15.73 38.06 -14.85
N THR A 285 -15.15 39.07 -14.22
CA THR A 285 -15.95 40.21 -13.77
C THR A 285 -16.35 40.96 -15.04
N PRO A 286 -17.66 41.18 -15.33
CA PRO A 286 -18.05 41.96 -16.50
C PRO A 286 -17.35 43.32 -16.44
N ALA A 287 -16.62 43.67 -17.49
CA ALA A 287 -15.96 44.96 -17.57
C ALA A 287 -17.01 46.07 -17.40
N GLU A 288 -16.91 46.87 -16.34
CA GLU A 288 -17.68 48.10 -16.23
C GLU A 288 -17.31 49.00 -17.42
N GLY A 289 -18.29 49.24 -18.31
CA GLY A 289 -18.22 50.31 -19.30
C GLY A 289 -18.14 49.87 -20.75
N ALA A 290 -19.21 49.27 -21.27
CA ALA A 290 -19.55 49.37 -22.70
C ALA A 290 -21.04 49.74 -22.84
N PRO A 291 -21.39 50.82 -23.57
CA PRO A 291 -22.77 51.28 -23.66
C PRO A 291 -23.62 50.34 -24.52
N GLN A 292 -24.68 49.78 -23.93
CA GLN A 292 -25.70 49.02 -24.66
C GLN A 292 -26.46 49.93 -25.63
N GLN A 293 -26.41 49.61 -26.93
CA GLN A 293 -27.35 50.18 -27.91
C GLN A 293 -28.70 49.45 -27.84
N PRO A 294 -29.84 50.14 -28.04
CA PRO A 294 -31.15 49.55 -27.89
C PRO A 294 -31.52 48.65 -29.06
N LEU A 295 -31.97 47.43 -28.75
CA LEU A 295 -32.57 46.47 -29.69
C LEU A 295 -33.96 46.94 -30.15
N SER A 296 -34.14 47.05 -31.46
CA SER A 296 -35.42 47.31 -32.11
C SER A 296 -36.29 46.04 -32.14
N ALA A 297 -37.57 46.19 -31.76
CA ALA A 297 -38.57 45.15 -31.75
C ALA A 297 -38.98 44.68 -33.17
N SER A 298 -39.17 43.37 -33.35
CA SER A 298 -39.99 42.82 -34.43
C SER A 298 -40.93 41.72 -33.91
N THR A 299 -42.19 41.89 -34.30
CA THR A 299 -43.47 41.25 -33.95
C THR A 299 -43.56 39.72 -34.12
N PRO A 300 -44.38 38.99 -33.32
CA PRO A 300 -44.69 37.58 -33.53
C PRO A 300 -46.00 37.38 -34.33
N PRO A 301 -46.19 36.25 -35.05
CA PRO A 301 -47.48 35.92 -35.63
C PRO A 301 -48.38 35.07 -34.70
N HIS A 302 -49.62 35.53 -34.56
CA HIS A 302 -50.83 34.77 -34.23
C HIS A 302 -51.09 33.67 -35.30
N ASN A 303 -51.68 32.49 -35.08
CA ASN A 303 -52.97 32.06 -34.50
C ASN A 303 -53.01 30.51 -34.63
N LEU A 304 -53.59 29.65 -33.76
CA LEU A 304 -55.04 29.37 -33.67
C LEU A 304 -55.37 28.32 -32.57
N ARG A 305 -56.37 28.69 -31.75
CA ARG A 305 -57.53 27.94 -31.18
C ARG A 305 -57.39 26.75 -30.19
N VAL A 306 -57.68 27.14 -28.94
CA VAL A 306 -58.41 26.54 -27.81
C VAL A 306 -59.51 25.49 -28.11
N LYS A 307 -59.60 24.46 -27.24
CA LYS A 307 -60.86 23.96 -26.65
C LYS A 307 -60.70 23.65 -25.15
N GLN A 308 -61.78 23.88 -24.41
CA GLN A 308 -61.93 24.14 -22.97
C GLN A 308 -62.09 22.90 -22.07
N SER A 309 -62.10 23.19 -20.74
CA SER A 309 -62.80 22.56 -19.61
C SER A 309 -61.87 21.82 -18.63
N SER A 310 -61.94 21.94 -17.30
CA SER A 310 -62.73 22.73 -16.34
C SER A 310 -62.12 22.48 -14.94
N CYS A 311 -62.04 23.48 -14.07
CA CYS A 311 -61.80 23.29 -12.62
C CYS A 311 -63.04 22.67 -11.93
N PRO A 312 -62.85 22.09 -10.74
CA PRO A 312 -63.32 22.80 -9.55
C PRO A 312 -62.30 22.86 -8.39
N THR A 313 -62.60 23.79 -7.49
CA THR A 313 -61.86 24.37 -6.37
C THR A 313 -61.99 23.64 -5.02
N THR A 314 -60.99 23.86 -4.15
CA THR A 314 -60.97 23.91 -2.65
C THR A 314 -61.38 22.66 -1.84
N THR A 315 -60.69 22.22 -0.77
CA THR A 315 -60.25 22.94 0.45
C THR A 315 -59.35 22.04 1.33
N ASP A 316 -58.44 22.65 2.12
CA ASP A 316 -57.96 22.24 3.48
C ASP A 316 -57.16 20.92 3.66
N LEU A 317 -56.05 20.77 4.42
CA LEU A 317 -55.52 21.46 5.59
C LEU A 317 -54.04 21.07 5.85
N VAL A 318 -53.38 21.90 6.65
CA VAL A 318 -52.04 21.87 7.27
C VAL A 318 -51.63 20.56 7.97
N SER A 319 -50.38 20.10 7.78
CA SER A 319 -49.53 19.44 8.82
C SER A 319 -48.05 19.49 8.38
N LYS A 320 -47.22 20.35 8.99
CA LYS A 320 -46.32 20.12 10.14
C LYS A 320 -45.18 19.12 9.89
N SER A 321 -43.99 19.72 9.75
CA SER A 321 -42.65 19.15 9.84
C SER A 321 -42.36 18.56 11.23
N THR A 322 -41.64 17.45 11.27
CA THR A 322 -40.79 17.10 12.42
C THR A 322 -39.53 16.38 11.96
N SER A 323 -38.40 16.97 12.32
CA SER A 323 -37.04 16.43 12.29
C SER A 323 -36.87 15.26 13.26
N ALA A 324 -36.15 14.22 12.85
CA ALA A 324 -35.62 13.20 13.76
C ALA A 324 -34.09 13.33 13.85
N ARG A 325 -33.61 13.75 15.03
CA ARG A 325 -32.23 13.59 15.51
C ARG A 325 -32.07 12.15 16.00
N ILE A 326 -30.91 11.55 15.77
CA ILE A 326 -30.47 10.32 16.43
C ILE A 326 -29.28 10.69 17.31
N GLU A 327 -29.40 10.41 18.60
CA GLU A 327 -28.31 10.42 19.58
C GLU A 327 -28.45 9.20 20.53
N PRO A 328 -27.37 8.80 21.23
CA PRO A 328 -27.04 7.40 21.47
C PRO A 328 -27.56 6.86 22.82
N ASN A 329 -27.80 5.55 22.86
CA ASN A 329 -28.21 4.85 24.08
C ASN A 329 -27.01 4.22 24.79
N ASN A 330 -26.81 4.59 26.05
CA ASN A 330 -25.89 3.95 26.98
C ASN A 330 -26.64 3.63 28.28
N ALA A 331 -26.18 2.56 28.94
CA ALA A 331 -26.51 2.06 30.29
C ALA A 331 -27.75 1.16 30.44
N ILE A 332 -27.52 -0.12 30.79
CA ILE A 332 -28.06 -0.77 32.01
C ILE A 332 -27.02 -1.76 32.55
N LEU A 333 -26.63 -1.59 33.82
CA LEU A 333 -25.98 -2.58 34.68
C LEU A 333 -26.94 -2.93 35.83
N ALA A 334 -26.84 -4.21 36.26
CA ALA A 334 -27.04 -4.74 37.61
C ALA A 334 -28.39 -5.37 38.03
N GLU A 335 -28.22 -6.39 38.89
CA GLU A 335 -29.16 -7.22 39.69
C GLU A 335 -29.72 -8.47 38.96
N SER A 336 -29.69 -9.71 39.48
CA SER A 336 -29.72 -10.18 40.87
C SER A 336 -29.16 -11.61 41.06
N ARG A 337 -28.69 -11.91 42.28
CA ARG A 337 -28.32 -13.23 42.84
C ARG A 337 -29.55 -14.01 43.39
N GLU A 338 -29.32 -15.31 43.67
CA GLU A 338 -30.09 -16.28 44.50
C GLU A 338 -31.33 -16.94 43.84
N GLN A 339 -31.70 -18.22 44.03
CA GLN A 339 -31.31 -19.29 44.95
C GLN A 339 -31.82 -20.68 44.44
N ARG A 340 -31.05 -21.72 44.75
CA ARG A 340 -31.28 -23.19 44.91
C ARG A 340 -32.72 -23.78 44.77
N ARG A 341 -32.83 -24.97 44.13
CA ARG A 341 -33.12 -26.31 44.72
C ARG A 341 -33.51 -27.36 43.65
N GLY A 342 -33.09 -28.62 43.87
CA GLY A 342 -33.64 -29.84 43.21
C GLY A 342 -32.57 -30.81 42.69
N THR A 343 -31.86 -31.57 43.53
CA THR A 343 -32.09 -33.01 43.85
C THR A 343 -32.18 -33.97 42.66
N GLY A 344 -31.16 -34.83 42.50
CA GLY A 344 -31.18 -36.03 41.65
C GLY A 344 -29.91 -36.86 41.86
N THR A 345 -30.05 -38.01 42.51
CA THR A 345 -29.00 -38.85 43.11
C THR A 345 -28.67 -40.07 42.22
N LEU A 346 -27.45 -40.63 42.44
CA LEU A 346 -26.90 -41.97 42.06
C LEU A 346 -26.26 -42.06 40.65
N ARG A 347 -25.07 -42.66 40.43
CA ARG A 347 -24.32 -43.69 41.19
C ARG A 347 -22.81 -43.64 40.89
N ARG A 348 -22.02 -44.12 41.86
CA ARG A 348 -20.55 -44.17 41.96
C ARG A 348 -19.86 -45.12 40.97
N SER A 349 -18.60 -44.82 40.63
CA SER A 349 -17.49 -45.78 40.70
C SER A 349 -16.22 -45.10 41.22
N THR A 350 -15.50 -45.86 42.04
CA THR A 350 -14.44 -45.51 43.00
C THR A 350 -13.03 -45.48 42.42
N GLY A 351 -12.14 -44.67 43.02
CA GLY A 351 -10.68 -44.80 42.88
C GLY A 351 -9.92 -43.67 43.57
N ASP A 352 -9.28 -43.98 44.69
CA ASP A 352 -8.46 -43.16 45.61
C ASP A 352 -7.44 -42.21 44.92
N SER A 353 -7.25 -40.96 45.34
CA SER A 353 -6.88 -40.37 46.65
C SER A 353 -5.38 -40.45 47.00
N SER A 354 -4.68 -39.32 46.88
CA SER A 354 -3.82 -38.70 47.91
C SER A 354 -2.88 -37.63 47.32
N LEU A 355 -2.65 -36.56 48.10
CA LEU A 355 -1.68 -35.46 47.93
C LEU A 355 -2.08 -34.23 47.08
N PHE A 356 -3.24 -33.65 47.37
CA PHE A 356 -3.48 -32.21 47.12
C PHE A 356 -4.46 -31.68 48.16
N ASP A 357 -3.98 -31.38 49.38
CA ASP A 357 -4.69 -30.51 50.33
C ASP A 357 -3.82 -30.16 51.56
N VAL A 358 -2.78 -29.35 51.37
CA VAL A 358 -2.27 -28.42 52.40
C VAL A 358 -1.56 -27.28 51.68
N CYS A 359 -2.22 -26.12 51.53
CA CYS A 359 -1.63 -24.76 51.58
C CYS A 359 -2.56 -23.73 50.90
N MET A 360 -3.67 -23.37 51.54
CA MET A 360 -4.40 -22.12 51.27
C MET A 360 -5.11 -21.64 52.54
N ARG A 361 -4.38 -21.07 53.53
CA ARG A 361 -4.91 -20.15 54.56
C ARG A 361 -3.80 -19.20 55.10
N ALA A 362 -3.55 -18.10 54.37
CA ALA A 362 -3.12 -16.73 54.75
C ALA A 362 -1.84 -16.50 55.62
N PRO A 363 -1.30 -15.26 55.75
CA PRO A 363 -1.12 -14.13 54.82
C PRO A 363 0.34 -13.54 54.83
N ASP A 364 0.72 -12.85 53.74
CA ASP A 364 1.87 -11.93 53.57
C ASP A 364 3.35 -12.42 53.61
N ALA A 365 4.16 -11.59 52.94
CA ALA A 365 5.41 -11.85 52.24
C ALA A 365 6.68 -12.03 53.09
N ASN A 366 7.73 -12.54 52.43
CA ASN A 366 9.10 -12.86 52.90
C ASN A 366 9.28 -14.18 53.67
N ASP A 367 9.45 -15.31 52.95
CA ASP A 367 10.55 -16.27 53.27
C ASP A 367 10.76 -17.44 52.26
N CYS A 368 10.27 -17.40 51.02
CA CYS A 368 10.46 -18.54 50.09
C CYS A 368 11.79 -18.54 49.30
N ASN A 369 12.63 -17.51 49.42
CA ASN A 369 13.92 -17.41 48.71
C ASN A 369 15.14 -17.88 49.51
N ARG A 370 14.97 -18.53 50.66
CA ARG A 370 16.09 -18.89 51.55
C ARG A 370 16.42 -20.38 51.68
N VAL A 371 15.64 -21.28 51.08
CA VAL A 371 15.81 -22.74 51.28
C VAL A 371 16.22 -23.51 50.02
N LEU A 372 16.15 -22.92 48.83
CA LEU A 372 16.45 -23.59 47.55
C LEU A 372 17.89 -23.49 46.97
N PRO A 373 18.89 -22.83 47.59
CA PRO A 373 20.29 -22.93 47.11
C PRO A 373 21.22 -23.92 47.84
N ARG A 374 20.78 -24.66 48.87
CA ARG A 374 21.70 -25.54 49.66
C ARG A 374 21.69 -27.03 49.28
N LEU A 375 20.92 -27.45 48.27
CA LEU A 375 20.94 -28.83 47.75
C LEU A 375 21.70 -29.01 46.42
N LYS A 376 22.09 -27.93 45.72
CA LYS A 376 22.80 -28.02 44.43
C LYS A 376 24.34 -27.97 44.50
N GLN A 377 24.93 -27.73 45.66
CA GLN A 377 26.41 -27.68 45.81
C GLN A 377 27.07 -28.95 46.37
N ARG A 378 26.34 -30.08 46.44
CA ARG A 378 26.92 -31.36 46.92
C ARG A 378 27.00 -32.49 45.88
N ILE A 379 26.68 -32.20 44.61
CA ILE A 379 26.68 -33.21 43.53
C ILE A 379 27.66 -32.86 42.38
N VAL A 380 28.32 -31.69 42.40
CA VAL A 380 29.29 -31.28 41.36
C VAL A 380 30.72 -31.18 41.91
N ARG A 381 31.11 -32.07 42.83
CA ARG A 381 32.50 -32.13 43.31
C ARG A 381 33.19 -33.51 43.27
N ASP A 382 32.50 -34.55 42.80
CA ASP A 382 33.07 -35.91 42.67
C ASP A 382 33.10 -36.46 41.22
N ALA A 383 32.90 -35.62 40.19
CA ALA A 383 32.78 -36.08 38.79
C ALA A 383 33.78 -35.44 37.80
N THR A 384 34.92 -34.93 38.26
CA THR A 384 36.03 -34.51 37.37
C THR A 384 37.38 -34.88 37.97
N GLY A 385 37.72 -36.18 37.94
CA GLY A 385 39.09 -36.65 38.11
C GLY A 385 39.90 -36.38 36.85
N ARG A 386 40.87 -35.47 36.93
CA ARG A 386 41.89 -35.21 35.92
C ARG A 386 42.82 -36.42 35.80
N GLU A 387 43.00 -36.94 34.59
CA GLU A 387 44.22 -37.65 34.21
C GLU A 387 45.17 -36.69 33.49
N ASN A 388 46.44 -36.67 33.93
CA ASN A 388 47.60 -36.52 33.06
C ASN A 388 48.87 -37.02 33.76
N GLY A 389 49.32 -38.19 33.31
CA GLY A 389 50.69 -38.65 33.04
C GLY A 389 51.86 -38.35 33.98
N GLY A 390 52.60 -39.41 34.34
CA GLY A 390 54.06 -39.32 34.57
C GLY A 390 54.69 -40.37 35.48
N GLN A 391 55.41 -41.31 34.85
CA GLN A 391 56.60 -42.05 35.32
C GLN A 391 56.51 -43.29 36.25
N GLU A 392 57.01 -44.39 35.65
CA GLU A 392 57.98 -45.39 36.13
C GLU A 392 57.77 -46.17 37.43
N GLY A 393 57.88 -47.51 37.32
CA GLY A 393 58.50 -48.31 38.38
C GLY A 393 57.92 -49.71 38.63
N ARG A 394 58.52 -50.71 37.96
CA ARG A 394 58.84 -52.08 38.44
C ARG A 394 57.93 -52.77 39.48
N GLY A 395 57.53 -54.00 39.14
CA GLY A 395 57.67 -55.13 40.09
C GLY A 395 56.51 -56.12 40.18
N GLY A 396 56.70 -57.30 39.55
CA GLY A 396 56.50 -58.63 40.15
C GLY A 396 55.10 -59.11 40.58
N GLY A 397 54.71 -60.30 40.08
CA GLY A 397 54.17 -61.34 40.98
C GLY A 397 52.77 -61.93 40.70
N VAL A 398 52.73 -62.98 39.88
CA VAL A 398 52.11 -64.31 40.16
C VAL A 398 50.63 -64.43 40.60
N LEU A 399 49.80 -64.86 39.63
CA LEU A 399 48.88 -66.02 39.58
C LEU A 399 47.79 -66.32 40.67
N ARG A 400 46.62 -66.67 40.09
CA ARG A 400 45.62 -67.73 40.39
C ARG A 400 44.38 -67.41 41.24
N GLY A 401 43.22 -67.73 40.64
CA GLY A 401 42.02 -68.21 41.35
C GLY A 401 40.68 -67.71 40.79
N ALA A 402 40.13 -68.38 39.77
CA ALA A 402 38.68 -68.40 39.51
C ALA A 402 38.04 -69.49 40.40
N PRO A 403 36.74 -69.46 40.78
CA PRO A 403 35.65 -69.63 39.81
C PRO A 403 34.30 -68.89 40.09
N GLY A 404 33.63 -68.52 38.99
CA GLY A 404 32.20 -68.80 38.75
C GLY A 404 31.11 -68.02 39.51
N MET A 405 30.39 -67.15 38.79
CA MET A 405 28.92 -67.18 38.65
C MET A 405 28.45 -66.17 37.58
N PRO A 406 27.27 -66.39 36.94
CA PRO A 406 27.02 -66.02 35.55
C PRO A 406 26.51 -64.59 35.34
N LEU A 407 26.71 -64.10 34.11
CA LEU A 407 26.14 -62.88 33.56
C LEU A 407 24.60 -62.92 33.57
N SER A 408 23.97 -62.08 34.38
CA SER A 408 22.63 -61.54 34.10
C SER A 408 22.22 -60.44 35.09
N SER A 409 22.99 -59.37 35.24
CA SER A 409 22.54 -58.14 35.93
C SER A 409 23.43 -56.95 35.60
N LEU A 410 23.51 -56.57 34.32
CA LEU A 410 24.13 -55.30 33.94
C LEU A 410 23.47 -54.70 32.69
N THR A 411 22.18 -54.44 32.78
CA THR A 411 21.50 -53.45 31.93
C THR A 411 20.20 -53.09 32.61
N ILE A 412 19.76 -51.84 32.49
CA ILE A 412 18.58 -51.23 33.14
C ILE A 412 18.90 -50.56 34.49
N LEU A 413 19.75 -49.53 34.46
CA LEU A 413 19.56 -48.33 35.31
C LEU A 413 20.23 -47.10 34.68
N ALA A 414 20.04 -46.92 33.36
CA ALA A 414 20.43 -45.72 32.61
C ALA A 414 19.34 -45.25 31.63
N SER A 415 18.08 -45.66 31.83
CA SER A 415 17.01 -45.37 30.87
C SER A 415 15.63 -45.35 31.52
N VAL A 416 15.45 -44.50 32.55
CA VAL A 416 14.13 -43.96 32.91
C VAL A 416 14.27 -42.50 33.37
N VAL A 417 14.82 -41.65 32.51
CA VAL A 417 14.14 -40.37 32.26
C VAL A 417 13.28 -40.70 31.04
N ARG A 418 12.00 -41.00 31.27
CA ARG A 418 11.03 -41.01 30.17
C ARG A 418 11.09 -39.63 29.55
N ALA A 419 11.72 -39.51 28.38
CA ALA A 419 11.39 -38.48 27.44
C ALA A 419 9.88 -38.62 27.22
N GLN A 420 9.12 -37.70 27.81
CA GLN A 420 7.76 -37.45 27.34
C GLN A 420 7.91 -37.22 25.83
N PRO A 421 7.14 -37.89 24.96
CA PRO A 421 7.13 -37.50 23.56
C PRO A 421 6.82 -36.00 23.56
N GLU A 422 7.73 -35.18 23.02
CA GLU A 422 7.44 -33.76 22.83
C GLU A 422 6.16 -33.73 22.01
N LYS A 423 5.03 -33.38 22.65
CA LYS A 423 3.86 -32.96 21.90
C LYS A 423 4.37 -31.82 21.03
N THR A 424 4.41 -32.03 19.72
CA THR A 424 4.80 -31.01 18.75
C THR A 424 3.99 -29.76 19.06
N LYS A 425 4.66 -28.76 19.65
CA LYS A 425 4.00 -27.51 20.03
C LYS A 425 3.64 -26.82 18.74
N LEU A 426 2.34 -26.61 18.52
CA LEU A 426 1.83 -25.88 17.36
C LEU A 426 2.50 -24.50 17.29
N ALA A 427 2.73 -23.99 16.09
CA ALA A 427 3.12 -22.60 15.92
C ALA A 427 1.97 -21.68 16.36
N GLY A 428 2.30 -20.57 17.00
CA GLY A 428 1.36 -19.54 17.40
C GLY A 428 0.91 -18.67 16.23
N PHE A 429 -0.33 -18.19 16.27
CA PHE A 429 -0.87 -17.24 15.31
C PHE A 429 -1.62 -16.13 16.01
N VAL A 430 -1.19 -14.89 15.82
CA VAL A 430 -1.88 -13.69 16.32
C VAL A 430 -2.65 -13.04 15.18
N TYR A 431 -3.97 -12.94 15.35
CA TYR A 431 -4.88 -12.23 14.46
C TYR A 431 -6.18 -11.86 15.21
N ASP A 432 -6.69 -10.66 14.97
CA ASP A 432 -7.98 -10.19 15.46
C ASP A 432 -8.57 -9.17 14.47
N ASP A 433 -9.89 -9.21 14.25
CA ASP A 433 -10.58 -8.34 13.29
C ASP A 433 -10.49 -6.85 13.66
N VAL A 434 -10.10 -6.53 14.90
CA VAL A 434 -9.78 -5.15 15.31
C VAL A 434 -8.74 -4.50 14.39
N TYR A 435 -7.80 -5.27 13.83
CA TYR A 435 -6.78 -4.76 12.90
C TYR A 435 -7.36 -4.21 11.60
N LEU A 436 -8.56 -4.65 11.21
CA LEU A 436 -9.26 -4.17 10.02
C LEU A 436 -9.82 -2.74 10.19
N ARG A 437 -9.85 -2.22 11.43
CA ARG A 437 -10.38 -0.88 11.73
C ARG A 437 -9.38 0.24 11.50
N HIS A 438 -8.09 -0.08 11.34
CA HIS A 438 -7.13 0.91 10.86
C HIS A 438 -7.43 1.18 9.38
N LEU A 439 -7.99 2.33 9.04
CA LEU A 439 -8.36 2.63 7.65
C LEU A 439 -7.37 3.65 7.09
N THR A 440 -6.86 3.37 5.89
CA THR A 440 -5.78 4.13 5.25
C THR A 440 -6.24 4.89 4.00
N GLY A 441 -7.55 4.92 3.75
CA GLY A 441 -8.14 5.50 2.53
C GLY A 441 -8.31 4.48 1.41
N SER A 442 -9.14 4.85 0.42
CA SER A 442 -9.44 4.00 -0.74
C SER A 442 -8.22 3.86 -1.64
N GLY A 443 -7.99 2.68 -2.19
CA GLY A 443 -6.86 2.40 -3.09
C GLY A 443 -5.48 2.41 -2.44
N HIS A 444 -5.37 2.67 -1.13
CA HIS A 444 -4.09 2.66 -0.43
C HIS A 444 -3.52 1.23 -0.37
N PRO A 445 -2.21 1.02 -0.63
CA PRO A 445 -1.63 -0.33 -0.65
C PRO A 445 -1.68 -1.02 0.73
N GLU A 446 -1.48 -0.28 1.82
CA GLU A 446 -1.59 -0.77 3.21
C GLU A 446 -3.06 -0.93 3.63
N ARG A 447 -3.83 -1.79 2.96
CA ARG A 447 -5.28 -1.95 3.15
C ARG A 447 -5.67 -3.14 4.03
N PRO A 448 -6.84 -3.12 4.71
CA PRO A 448 -7.32 -4.24 5.55
C PRO A 448 -7.39 -5.59 4.84
N GLU A 449 -7.66 -5.60 3.54
CA GLU A 449 -7.81 -6.80 2.70
C GLU A 449 -6.53 -7.65 2.68
N ARG A 450 -5.37 -7.06 2.97
CA ARG A 450 -4.10 -7.79 3.18
C ARG A 450 -4.25 -8.88 4.24
N LEU A 451 -4.85 -8.55 5.38
CA LEU A 451 -5.06 -9.51 6.46
C LEU A 451 -6.16 -10.51 6.13
N GLN A 452 -7.22 -10.07 5.44
CA GLN A 452 -8.30 -10.96 5.01
C GLN A 452 -7.76 -12.03 4.04
N ALA A 453 -6.97 -11.63 3.05
CA ALA A 453 -6.33 -12.55 2.10
C ALA A 453 -5.44 -13.58 2.80
N ILE A 454 -4.66 -13.17 3.81
CA ILE A 454 -3.86 -14.09 4.63
C ILE A 454 -4.75 -15.11 5.33
N VAL A 455 -5.80 -14.65 6.04
CA VAL A 455 -6.68 -15.54 6.82
C VAL A 455 -7.41 -16.52 5.90
N ASP A 456 -7.98 -16.03 4.80
CA ASP A 456 -8.70 -16.84 3.82
C ASP A 456 -7.78 -17.90 3.22
N ARG A 457 -6.54 -17.53 2.88
CA ARG A 457 -5.56 -18.47 2.33
C ARG A 457 -5.15 -19.53 3.34
N LEU A 458 -4.83 -19.14 4.58
CA LEU A 458 -4.47 -20.08 5.64
C LEU A 458 -5.63 -21.02 6.00
N GLN A 459 -6.87 -20.53 5.93
CA GLN A 459 -8.07 -21.34 6.12
C GLN A 459 -8.27 -22.33 4.97
N ALA A 460 -8.22 -21.87 3.71
CA ALA A 460 -8.33 -22.73 2.52
C ALA A 460 -7.23 -23.80 2.48
N ALA A 461 -6.03 -23.47 2.95
CA ALA A 461 -4.89 -24.38 3.07
C ALA A 461 -5.01 -25.40 4.23
N GLY A 462 -6.04 -25.29 5.08
CA GLY A 462 -6.22 -26.10 6.29
C GLY A 462 -5.10 -25.92 7.32
N LEU A 463 -4.42 -24.78 7.29
CA LEU A 463 -3.35 -24.42 8.22
C LEU A 463 -3.87 -23.72 9.46
N LEU A 464 -4.89 -22.87 9.31
CA LEU A 464 -5.38 -22.03 10.41
C LEU A 464 -5.80 -22.88 11.64
N GLU A 465 -6.44 -24.03 11.41
CA GLU A 465 -6.83 -24.99 12.46
C GLU A 465 -5.65 -25.70 13.14
N LYS A 466 -4.49 -25.72 12.50
CA LYS A 466 -3.24 -26.31 13.01
C LYS A 466 -2.39 -25.30 13.78
N LEU A 467 -2.80 -24.04 13.83
CA LEU A 467 -2.10 -22.99 14.56
C LEU A 467 -2.75 -22.76 15.93
N ARG A 468 -1.93 -22.46 16.93
CA ARG A 468 -2.43 -22.03 18.24
C ARG A 468 -2.78 -20.55 18.15
N ARG A 469 -4.08 -20.23 18.15
CA ARG A 469 -4.54 -18.83 18.21
C ARG A 469 -4.10 -18.18 19.52
N ILE A 470 -3.45 -17.03 19.41
CA ILE A 470 -3.02 -16.17 20.52
C ILE A 470 -3.85 -14.88 20.43
N LYS A 471 -4.62 -14.60 21.47
CA LYS A 471 -5.49 -13.43 21.50
C LYS A 471 -4.68 -12.17 21.84
N PRO A 472 -4.73 -11.11 21.03
CA PRO A 472 -4.04 -9.88 21.34
C PRO A 472 -4.74 -9.10 22.46
N ARG A 473 -4.00 -8.17 23.06
CA ARG A 473 -4.47 -7.21 24.06
C ARG A 473 -3.80 -5.86 23.79
N PRO A 474 -4.40 -4.71 24.12
CA PRO A 474 -3.69 -3.43 24.03
C PRO A 474 -2.41 -3.45 24.86
N ALA A 475 -1.33 -2.88 24.31
CA ALA A 475 -0.08 -2.71 25.01
C ALA A 475 -0.19 -1.63 26.11
N GLU A 476 0.44 -1.88 27.26
CA GLU A 476 0.61 -0.84 28.28
C GLU A 476 1.61 0.23 27.79
N GLU A 477 1.32 1.50 28.05
CA GLU A 477 2.13 2.64 27.62
C GLU A 477 3.61 2.53 28.03
N LYS A 478 3.91 1.93 29.18
CA LYS A 478 5.31 1.73 29.64
C LYS A 478 6.18 1.00 28.61
N TRP A 479 5.56 0.12 27.80
CA TRP A 479 6.26 -0.63 26.76
C TRP A 479 6.49 0.22 25.51
N LEU A 480 5.59 1.15 25.20
CA LEU A 480 5.79 2.11 24.13
C LEU A 480 6.92 3.06 24.49
N THR A 481 6.93 3.60 25.71
CA THR A 481 7.97 4.53 26.22
C THR A 481 9.34 3.87 26.40
N ALA A 482 9.44 2.54 26.29
CA ALA A 482 10.72 1.84 26.29
C ALA A 482 11.49 2.03 24.97
N VAL A 483 10.83 2.55 23.94
CA VAL A 483 11.35 2.72 22.57
C VAL A 483 11.06 4.12 22.04
N HIS A 484 9.82 4.56 22.14
CA HIS A 484 9.41 5.86 21.64
C HIS A 484 9.51 6.94 22.70
N THR A 485 9.74 8.17 22.25
CA THR A 485 9.70 9.35 23.10
C THR A 485 8.27 9.55 23.64
N PRO A 486 8.12 10.03 24.89
CA PRO A 486 6.82 10.43 25.41
C PRO A 486 6.10 11.45 24.50
N GLU A 487 6.86 12.33 23.86
CA GLU A 487 6.38 13.35 22.93
C GLU A 487 5.73 12.71 21.69
N HIS A 488 6.35 11.70 21.09
CA HIS A 488 5.77 10.97 19.94
C HIS A 488 4.46 10.27 20.31
N ILE A 489 4.44 9.60 21.46
CA ILE A 489 3.25 8.92 21.96
C ILE A 489 2.11 9.92 22.22
N ALA A 490 2.43 11.07 22.82
CA ALA A 490 1.48 12.15 23.05
C ALA A 490 0.98 12.76 21.72
N ALA A 491 1.88 12.98 20.76
CA ALA A 491 1.54 13.50 19.45
C ALA A 491 0.59 12.56 18.70
N LEU A 492 0.83 11.25 18.70
CA LEU A 492 -0.07 10.27 18.09
C LEU A 492 -1.47 10.30 18.71
N ARG A 493 -1.57 10.41 20.04
CA ARG A 493 -2.87 10.55 20.73
C ARG A 493 -3.58 11.83 20.35
N GLN A 494 -2.85 12.93 20.28
CA GLN A 494 -3.41 14.23 19.92
C GLN A 494 -3.91 14.22 18.48
N LEU A 495 -3.09 13.74 17.54
CA LEU A 495 -3.45 13.63 16.13
C LEU A 495 -4.75 12.83 15.96
N TYR A 496 -4.85 11.72 16.68
CA TYR A 496 -6.04 10.90 16.76
C TYR A 496 -7.25 11.63 17.36
N ALA A 497 -7.09 12.31 18.50
CA ALA A 497 -8.17 13.03 19.18
C ALA A 497 -8.73 14.20 18.35
N GLU A 498 -7.89 14.78 17.49
CA GLU A 498 -8.25 15.85 16.57
C GLU A 498 -8.81 15.35 15.23
N GLY A 499 -8.88 14.03 15.01
CA GLY A 499 -9.34 13.44 13.75
C GLY A 499 -8.41 13.74 12.57
N ASN A 500 -7.10 13.90 12.82
CA ASN A 500 -6.12 14.07 11.76
C ASN A 500 -6.08 12.84 10.85
N ARG A 501 -5.75 13.07 9.59
CA ARG A 501 -5.73 12.03 8.54
C ARG A 501 -4.37 11.38 8.35
N PHE A 502 -3.31 11.96 8.91
CA PHE A 502 -1.94 11.48 8.75
C PHE A 502 -1.15 11.57 10.05
N ALA A 503 -0.22 10.65 10.26
CA ALA A 503 0.71 10.65 11.38
C ALA A 503 2.15 10.91 10.92
N GLY A 504 2.68 12.10 11.23
CA GLY A 504 4.05 12.49 10.91
C GLY A 504 4.25 12.90 9.44
N SER A 505 4.07 11.98 8.50
CA SER A 505 4.15 12.25 7.06
C SER A 505 2.92 11.73 6.30
N ARG A 506 2.73 12.24 5.07
CA ARG A 506 1.53 11.96 4.24
C ARG A 506 1.47 10.53 3.71
N ASP A 507 2.58 9.81 3.81
CA ASP A 507 2.67 8.37 3.55
C ASP A 507 2.14 7.54 4.72
N THR A 508 1.77 8.12 5.86
CA THR A 508 1.22 7.37 7.01
C THR A 508 -0.21 7.81 7.30
N PRO A 509 -1.19 7.40 6.48
CA PRO A 509 -2.60 7.72 6.73
C PRO A 509 -3.10 7.03 8.00
N ILE A 510 -3.99 7.72 8.71
CA ILE A 510 -4.64 7.24 9.92
C ILE A 510 -6.14 7.54 9.89
N SER A 511 -6.92 6.63 10.47
CA SER A 511 -8.33 6.80 10.83
C SER A 511 -8.57 6.91 12.33
N GLU A 512 -9.82 7.21 12.69
CA GLU A 512 -10.38 7.25 14.07
C GLU A 512 -10.23 5.96 14.89
N SER A 513 -9.62 4.89 14.39
CA SER A 513 -9.29 3.71 15.22
C SER A 513 -7.79 3.40 15.25
N SER A 514 -6.97 4.13 14.51
CA SER A 514 -5.59 3.72 14.21
C SER A 514 -4.69 3.65 15.43
N TYR A 515 -4.81 4.61 16.36
CA TYR A 515 -4.00 4.61 17.57
C TYR A 515 -4.32 3.40 18.46
N ASP A 516 -5.60 3.17 18.76
CA ASP A 516 -6.05 2.03 19.55
C ASP A 516 -5.70 0.70 18.88
N VAL A 517 -5.86 0.61 17.55
CA VAL A 517 -5.47 -0.57 16.77
C VAL A 517 -3.96 -0.81 16.84
N ALA A 518 -3.13 0.24 16.76
CA ALA A 518 -1.68 0.12 16.93
C ALA A 518 -1.29 -0.38 18.33
N LEU A 519 -2.00 0.02 19.39
CA LEU A 519 -1.79 -0.54 20.73
C LEU A 519 -2.09 -2.04 20.77
N VAL A 520 -3.15 -2.49 20.08
CA VAL A 520 -3.50 -3.91 20.00
C VAL A 520 -2.50 -4.68 19.13
N ALA A 521 -1.98 -4.08 18.05
CA ALA A 521 -0.93 -4.67 17.22
C ALA A 521 0.33 -4.96 18.04
N VAL A 522 0.84 -3.95 18.76
CA VAL A 522 1.98 -4.10 19.67
C VAL A 522 1.70 -5.18 20.72
N GLY A 523 0.57 -5.09 21.42
CA GLY A 523 0.30 -6.04 22.50
C GLY A 523 -0.06 -7.45 22.02
N GLY A 524 -0.45 -7.63 20.76
CA GLY A 524 -0.49 -8.91 20.07
C GLY A 524 0.89 -9.55 19.93
N VAL A 525 1.89 -8.77 19.50
CA VAL A 525 3.29 -9.23 19.45
C VAL A 525 3.81 -9.56 20.85
N LEU A 526 3.50 -8.73 21.86
CA LEU A 526 3.90 -9.03 23.25
C LEU A 526 3.25 -10.32 23.78
N ALA A 527 1.98 -10.58 23.44
CA ALA A 527 1.31 -11.83 23.80
C ALA A 527 1.95 -13.05 23.10
N ALA A 528 2.43 -12.90 21.86
CA ALA A 528 3.19 -13.95 21.18
C ALA A 528 4.53 -14.24 21.87
N VAL A 529 5.25 -13.19 22.29
CA VAL A 529 6.47 -13.34 23.10
C VAL A 529 6.16 -14.09 24.40
N ASP A 530 5.12 -13.69 25.14
CA ASP A 530 4.72 -14.36 26.38
C ASP A 530 4.42 -15.85 26.15
N ALA A 531 3.70 -16.20 25.08
CA ALA A 531 3.36 -17.58 24.74
C ALA A 531 4.59 -18.43 24.38
N VAL A 532 5.56 -17.86 23.64
CA VAL A 532 6.84 -18.51 23.33
C VAL A 532 7.66 -18.71 24.60
N MET A 533 7.74 -17.70 25.47
CA MET A 533 8.50 -17.76 26.73
C MET A 533 7.89 -18.73 27.74
N ALA A 534 6.57 -18.83 27.79
CA ALA A 534 5.84 -19.83 28.58
C ALA A 534 5.96 -21.25 28.00
N GLY A 535 6.46 -21.38 26.76
CA GLY A 535 6.52 -22.64 26.04
C GLY A 535 5.14 -23.18 25.69
N GLU A 536 4.12 -22.34 25.55
CA GLU A 536 2.82 -22.75 25.02
C GLU A 536 2.89 -23.04 23.52
N VAL A 537 3.74 -22.30 22.82
CA VAL A 537 4.09 -22.47 21.40
C VAL A 537 5.61 -22.51 21.26
N ARG A 538 6.10 -23.11 20.15
CA ARG A 538 7.54 -23.11 19.84
C ARG A 538 7.99 -21.73 19.36
N ASN A 539 7.24 -21.19 18.42
CA ASN A 539 7.42 -19.92 17.72
C ASN A 539 6.03 -19.38 17.35
N ALA A 540 5.95 -18.15 16.84
CA ALA A 540 4.69 -17.56 16.41
C ALA A 540 4.83 -16.64 15.21
N PHE A 541 3.76 -16.52 14.42
CA PHE A 541 3.58 -15.49 13.41
C PHE A 541 2.47 -14.53 13.84
N CYS A 542 2.73 -13.23 13.75
CA CYS A 542 1.82 -12.16 14.12
C CYS A 542 1.34 -11.43 12.87
N ALA A 543 0.12 -11.74 12.41
CA ALA A 543 -0.56 -11.03 11.33
C ALA A 543 -1.21 -9.75 11.88
N VAL A 544 -0.35 -8.81 12.27
CA VAL A 544 -0.74 -7.53 12.87
C VAL A 544 -0.77 -6.42 11.83
N ARG A 545 -1.55 -5.37 12.12
CA ARG A 545 -1.64 -4.15 11.33
C ARG A 545 -2.09 -3.01 12.24
N PRO A 546 -1.50 -1.79 12.17
CA PRO A 546 -0.45 -1.31 11.24
C PRO A 546 0.96 -1.94 11.43
N PRO A 547 1.86 -1.81 10.43
CA PRO A 547 3.27 -2.24 10.52
C PRO A 547 4.09 -1.32 11.46
N GLY A 548 5.38 -1.59 11.62
CA GLY A 548 6.22 -0.89 12.61
C GLY A 548 7.65 -0.53 12.24
N HIS A 549 8.34 -1.23 11.34
CA HIS A 549 9.81 -1.12 11.21
C HIS A 549 10.35 0.29 10.79
N HIS A 550 9.52 1.16 10.22
CA HIS A 550 9.89 2.53 9.85
C HIS A 550 9.72 3.56 10.97
N ALA A 551 8.90 3.26 12.00
CA ALA A 551 8.68 4.20 13.09
C ALA A 551 9.97 4.36 13.92
N THR A 552 10.50 5.58 13.92
CA THR A 552 11.69 6.00 14.69
C THR A 552 11.29 6.31 16.14
N PRO A 553 12.23 6.61 17.06
CA PRO A 553 11.88 6.96 18.44
C PRO A 553 10.89 8.11 18.54
N ASP A 554 10.96 9.10 17.64
CA ASP A 554 10.20 10.35 17.74
C ASP A 554 9.26 10.64 16.56
N ARG A 555 9.13 9.72 15.59
CA ARG A 555 8.34 9.96 14.38
C ARG A 555 7.70 8.69 13.78
N ALA A 556 6.43 8.85 13.39
CA ALA A 556 5.71 7.93 12.49
C ALA A 556 6.02 8.25 11.01
N MET A 557 6.21 7.20 10.21
CA MET A 557 6.53 7.27 8.78
C MET A 557 6.40 5.88 8.13
N GLY A 558 6.27 5.80 6.80
CA GLY A 558 6.21 4.53 6.06
C GLY A 558 5.10 3.62 6.56
N PHE A 559 3.88 4.15 6.73
CA PHE A 559 2.72 3.45 7.29
C PHE A 559 2.85 3.06 8.78
N CYS A 560 4.02 3.25 9.41
CA CYS A 560 4.30 2.78 10.75
C CYS A 560 4.01 3.86 11.80
N LEU A 561 3.14 3.55 12.77
CA LEU A 561 2.83 4.43 13.90
C LEU A 561 3.74 4.16 15.11
N LEU A 562 3.92 2.89 15.43
CA LEU A 562 4.73 2.39 16.54
C LEU A 562 5.60 1.25 16.04
N ASN A 563 6.82 1.13 16.55
CA ASN A 563 7.75 0.09 16.14
C ASN A 563 7.49 -1.21 16.90
N ASN A 564 6.65 -2.06 16.32
CA ASN A 564 6.20 -3.33 16.90
C ASN A 564 7.36 -4.23 17.36
N VAL A 565 8.35 -4.45 16.48
CA VAL A 565 9.49 -5.35 16.78
C VAL A 565 10.46 -4.74 17.78
N ALA A 566 10.69 -3.43 17.75
CA ALA A 566 11.57 -2.78 18.72
C ALA A 566 10.96 -2.80 20.13
N ILE A 567 9.65 -2.54 20.25
CA ILE A 567 8.94 -2.64 21.53
C ILE A 567 9.00 -4.08 22.05
N ALA A 568 8.82 -5.07 21.17
CA ALA A 568 8.97 -6.48 21.53
C ALA A 568 10.39 -6.82 22.01
N ALA A 569 11.44 -6.29 21.37
CA ALA A 569 12.82 -6.50 21.80
C ALA A 569 13.05 -5.97 23.23
N ARG A 570 12.57 -4.75 23.53
CA ARG A 570 12.64 -4.20 24.89
C ARG A 570 11.79 -4.99 25.89
N TYR A 571 10.63 -5.48 25.48
CA TYR A 571 9.80 -6.34 26.31
C TYR A 571 10.51 -7.65 26.66
N VAL A 572 11.12 -8.33 25.68
CA VAL A 572 11.94 -9.53 25.90
C VAL A 572 13.05 -9.27 26.93
N GLN A 573 13.77 -8.16 26.79
CA GLN A 573 14.86 -7.81 27.70
C GLN A 573 14.39 -7.48 29.12
N GLN A 574 13.34 -6.66 29.23
CA GLN A 574 12.90 -6.12 30.51
C GLN A 574 11.96 -7.06 31.27
N GLN A 575 10.98 -7.67 30.60
CA GLN A 575 10.01 -8.58 31.21
C GLN A 575 10.62 -9.98 31.42
N HIS A 576 11.29 -10.51 30.39
CA HIS A 576 11.76 -11.90 30.36
C HIS A 576 13.26 -12.06 30.69
N LYS A 577 13.97 -10.94 30.92
CA LYS A 577 15.38 -10.92 31.38
C LYS A 577 16.36 -11.63 30.44
N LEU A 578 16.07 -11.62 29.15
CA LEU A 578 16.99 -12.12 28.10
C LEU A 578 17.85 -10.96 27.59
N GLY A 579 19.17 -11.15 27.46
CA GLY A 579 20.09 -10.05 27.21
C GLY A 579 20.15 -9.63 25.75
N LYS A 580 20.27 -10.62 24.84
CA LYS A 580 20.57 -10.39 23.43
C LYS A 580 19.39 -10.71 22.52
N VAL A 581 18.95 -9.73 21.74
CA VAL A 581 17.87 -9.92 20.76
C VAL A 581 18.42 -9.73 19.34
N LEU A 582 18.18 -10.69 18.46
CA LEU A 582 18.45 -10.54 17.03
C LEU A 582 17.15 -10.14 16.34
N ILE A 583 17.18 -9.04 15.58
CA ILE A 583 16.10 -8.63 14.69
C ILE A 583 16.57 -8.87 13.25
N VAL A 584 15.81 -9.68 12.52
CA VAL A 584 16.01 -9.97 11.09
C VAL A 584 14.91 -9.28 10.31
N ASP A 585 15.27 -8.35 9.45
CA ASP A 585 14.35 -7.59 8.62
C ASP A 585 14.59 -7.92 7.14
N TRP A 586 13.55 -8.42 6.48
CA TRP A 586 13.57 -8.73 5.06
C TRP A 586 12.47 -8.02 4.28
N ASP A 587 11.75 -7.09 4.93
CA ASP A 587 10.91 -6.15 4.21
C ASP A 587 11.74 -5.45 3.12
N VAL A 588 11.15 -5.22 1.95
CA VAL A 588 11.89 -4.66 0.81
C VAL A 588 12.40 -3.26 1.09
N HIS A 589 11.77 -2.55 2.02
CA HIS A 589 12.18 -1.23 2.48
C HIS A 589 13.15 -1.34 3.66
N HIS A 590 14.09 -0.39 3.75
CA HIS A 590 14.99 -0.37 4.90
C HIS A 590 14.21 -0.06 6.19
N GLY A 591 14.29 -0.95 7.19
CA GLY A 591 13.74 -0.76 8.54
C GLY A 591 14.48 0.31 9.36
N ASN A 592 14.49 1.54 8.84
CA ASN A 592 15.21 2.68 9.37
C ASN A 592 14.81 3.03 10.81
N GLY A 593 13.56 2.81 11.19
CA GLY A 593 13.08 3.06 12.54
C GLY A 593 13.73 2.12 13.54
N THR A 594 13.72 0.82 13.22
CA THR A 594 14.37 -0.22 14.04
C THR A 594 15.87 0.03 14.14
N GLN A 595 16.52 0.37 13.02
CA GLN A 595 17.93 0.74 13.02
C GLN A 595 18.20 1.93 13.95
N ASP A 596 17.44 3.02 13.83
CA ASP A 596 17.64 4.24 14.61
C ASP A 596 17.50 3.99 16.12
N ILE A 597 16.46 3.25 16.53
CA ILE A 597 16.20 2.90 17.93
C ILE A 597 17.39 2.17 18.58
N PHE A 598 18.06 1.29 17.84
CA PHE A 598 19.13 0.44 18.38
C PHE A 598 20.53 0.81 17.88
N TYR A 599 20.69 1.92 17.15
CA TYR A 599 21.95 2.24 16.46
C TYR A 599 23.17 2.32 17.39
N LYS A 600 22.94 2.63 18.66
CA LYS A 600 23.96 2.73 19.72
C LYS A 600 23.96 1.57 20.71
N ASP A 601 23.12 0.56 20.52
CA ASP A 601 22.85 -0.49 21.50
C ASP A 601 23.44 -1.84 21.08
N PRO A 602 24.49 -2.35 21.77
CA PRO A 602 25.08 -3.65 21.45
C PRO A 602 24.25 -4.86 21.91
N SER A 603 23.18 -4.64 22.69
CA SER A 603 22.32 -5.72 23.17
C SER A 603 21.28 -6.17 22.14
N VAL A 604 21.12 -5.42 21.05
CA VAL A 604 20.24 -5.76 19.94
C VAL A 604 21.04 -5.75 18.64
N PHE A 605 21.03 -6.87 17.93
CA PHE A 605 21.65 -6.96 16.61
C PHE A 605 20.55 -6.77 15.55
N TYR A 606 20.67 -5.72 14.73
CA TYR A 606 19.81 -5.49 13.57
C TYR A 606 20.50 -5.99 12.29
N PHE A 607 19.83 -6.90 11.59
CA PHE A 607 20.18 -7.29 10.22
C PHE A 607 19.03 -6.90 9.30
N GLY A 608 19.33 -6.15 8.25
CA GLY A 608 18.37 -5.76 7.21
C GLY A 608 18.87 -6.13 5.82
N VAL A 609 18.01 -6.73 4.99
CA VAL A 609 18.22 -6.83 3.55
C VAL A 609 17.07 -6.12 2.83
N HIS A 610 17.39 -5.21 1.92
CA HIS A 610 16.40 -4.31 1.35
C HIS A 610 16.85 -3.77 -0.01
N GLN A 611 15.90 -3.25 -0.77
CA GLN A 611 16.19 -2.54 -2.00
C GLN A 611 16.93 -1.23 -1.70
N HIS A 612 18.01 -0.95 -2.41
CA HIS A 612 18.75 0.29 -2.26
C HIS A 612 19.42 0.74 -3.57
N PRO A 613 19.37 2.05 -3.91
CA PRO A 613 18.63 3.11 -3.22
C PRO A 613 17.12 2.93 -3.38
N PHE A 614 16.37 3.13 -2.29
CA PHE A 614 14.92 3.06 -2.28
C PHE A 614 14.34 3.84 -1.09
N TYR A 615 13.16 3.49 -0.58
CA TYR A 615 12.62 4.13 0.61
C TYR A 615 13.38 3.72 1.88
N PRO A 616 13.68 4.65 2.80
CA PRO A 616 13.46 6.11 2.73
C PRO A 616 14.68 6.90 2.23
N GLY A 617 15.66 6.24 1.59
CA GLY A 617 16.94 6.82 1.17
C GLY A 617 18.10 6.53 2.13
N THR A 618 17.90 5.65 3.11
CA THR A 618 18.88 5.20 4.11
C THR A 618 19.21 3.71 3.91
N GLY A 619 19.95 3.09 4.82
CA GLY A 619 20.24 1.66 4.79
C GLY A 619 21.44 1.31 3.93
N SER A 620 22.41 2.22 3.80
CA SER A 620 23.67 1.92 3.14
C SER A 620 24.48 0.87 3.89
N ALA A 621 25.39 0.17 3.20
CA ALA A 621 26.26 -0.84 3.82
C ALA A 621 27.29 -0.27 4.82
N ASP A 622 27.46 1.06 4.83
CA ASP A 622 28.37 1.79 5.71
C ASP A 622 27.72 2.19 7.05
N GLU A 623 26.39 2.18 7.12
CA GLU A 623 25.63 2.35 8.36
C GLU A 623 25.77 1.07 9.22
N ARG A 624 26.61 1.14 10.23
CA ARG A 624 27.06 -0.03 11.02
C ARG A 624 26.93 0.17 12.53
N GLY A 625 26.10 1.10 12.96
CA GLY A 625 25.97 1.49 14.36
C GLY A 625 27.02 2.52 14.80
N GLU A 626 26.80 3.10 15.96
CA GLU A 626 27.63 4.15 16.56
C GLU A 626 27.95 3.82 18.03
N GLY A 627 29.09 4.29 18.54
CA GLY A 627 29.48 4.06 19.92
C GLY A 627 29.57 2.57 20.25
N ASP A 628 28.94 2.15 21.34
CA ASP A 628 28.91 0.76 21.78
C ASP A 628 28.15 -0.15 20.80
N GLY A 629 27.18 0.39 20.05
CA GLY A 629 26.41 -0.34 19.03
C GLY A 629 27.15 -0.57 17.72
N LYS A 630 28.38 -0.05 17.56
CA LYS A 630 29.17 -0.26 16.34
C LYS A 630 29.44 -1.74 16.11
N GLY A 631 29.02 -2.24 14.94
CA GLY A 631 29.10 -3.65 14.54
C GLY A 631 27.82 -4.46 14.79
N PHE A 632 26.79 -3.87 15.41
CA PHE A 632 25.51 -4.51 15.69
C PHE A 632 24.38 -4.08 14.75
N THR A 633 24.72 -3.33 13.71
CA THR A 633 23.84 -3.01 12.56
C THR A 633 24.50 -3.56 11.30
N LEU A 634 23.78 -4.39 10.55
CA LEU A 634 24.25 -4.99 9.32
C LEU A 634 23.22 -4.84 8.21
N ASN A 635 23.39 -3.78 7.41
CA ASN A 635 22.61 -3.56 6.20
C ASN A 635 23.19 -4.33 5.02
N VAL A 636 22.30 -4.94 4.24
CA VAL A 636 22.60 -5.59 2.97
C VAL A 636 21.77 -4.93 1.88
N PRO A 637 22.22 -3.77 1.36
CA PRO A 637 21.56 -3.12 0.24
C PRO A 637 21.67 -3.98 -1.02
N LEU A 638 20.53 -4.23 -1.67
CA LEU A 638 20.44 -4.96 -2.93
C LEU A 638 19.84 -4.08 -4.03
N PRO A 639 20.29 -4.19 -5.29
CA PRO A 639 19.67 -3.48 -6.40
C PRO A 639 18.28 -4.04 -6.70
N ALA A 640 17.41 -3.22 -7.31
CA ALA A 640 16.15 -3.69 -7.88
C ALA A 640 16.40 -4.86 -8.86
N GLY A 641 15.48 -5.82 -8.88
CA GLY A 641 15.57 -7.05 -9.67
C GLY A 641 16.25 -8.22 -8.96
N SER A 642 16.79 -8.01 -7.76
CA SER A 642 17.38 -9.10 -6.94
C SER A 642 16.30 -10.10 -6.52
N GLY A 643 16.60 -11.39 -6.57
CA GLY A 643 15.65 -12.47 -6.26
C GLY A 643 16.16 -13.43 -5.19
N ASP A 644 15.66 -14.66 -5.22
CA ASP A 644 15.92 -15.68 -4.20
C ASP A 644 17.42 -15.91 -3.94
N ALA A 645 18.24 -15.93 -4.99
CA ALA A 645 19.67 -16.22 -4.88
C ALA A 645 20.41 -15.13 -4.09
N GLU A 646 20.16 -13.86 -4.40
CA GLU A 646 20.80 -12.72 -3.73
C GLU A 646 20.37 -12.63 -2.26
N PHE A 647 19.08 -12.83 -1.98
CA PHE A 647 18.56 -12.85 -0.61
C PHE A 647 19.14 -14.05 0.17
N GLN A 648 19.15 -15.25 -0.40
CA GLN A 648 19.76 -16.42 0.23
C GLN A 648 21.26 -16.21 0.49
N GLN A 649 21.98 -15.56 -0.44
CA GLN A 649 23.38 -15.21 -0.24
C GLN A 649 23.56 -14.23 0.92
N ALA A 650 22.74 -13.19 1.02
CA ALA A 650 22.75 -12.26 2.14
C ALA A 650 22.57 -12.99 3.49
N PHE A 651 21.62 -13.92 3.55
CA PHE A 651 21.33 -14.66 4.78
C PHE A 651 22.46 -15.64 5.13
N THR A 652 22.88 -16.47 4.18
CA THR A 652 23.85 -17.54 4.44
C THR A 652 25.27 -17.01 4.64
N GLN A 653 25.68 -15.97 3.92
CA GLN A 653 27.04 -15.45 3.95
C GLN A 653 27.23 -14.29 4.94
N LYS A 654 26.16 -13.58 5.32
CA LYS A 654 26.25 -12.42 6.22
C LYS A 654 25.49 -12.62 7.52
N LEU A 655 24.18 -12.91 7.47
CA LEU A 655 23.37 -13.09 8.69
C LEU A 655 23.85 -14.27 9.54
N VAL A 656 24.00 -15.47 8.95
CA VAL A 656 24.34 -16.68 9.72
C VAL A 656 25.67 -16.53 10.48
N PRO A 657 26.78 -16.07 9.87
CA PRO A 657 28.01 -15.81 10.61
C PRO A 657 27.85 -14.77 11.72
N ALA A 658 27.15 -13.67 11.45
CA ALA A 658 26.92 -12.61 12.43
C ALA A 658 26.08 -13.10 13.63
N ALA A 659 25.02 -13.86 13.37
CA ALA A 659 24.17 -14.44 14.40
C ALA A 659 24.93 -15.44 15.29
N ARG A 660 25.83 -16.24 14.71
CA ARG A 660 26.71 -17.17 15.45
C ARG A 660 27.68 -16.45 16.37
N GLU A 661 28.21 -15.31 15.95
CA GLU A 661 29.07 -14.49 16.78
C GLU A 661 28.27 -13.82 17.91
N PHE A 662 27.11 -13.26 17.56
CA PHE A 662 26.22 -12.56 18.49
C PHE A 662 25.63 -13.50 19.56
N ARG A 663 25.24 -14.73 19.18
CA ARG A 663 24.56 -15.74 20.00
C ARG A 663 23.30 -15.17 20.66
N PRO A 664 22.22 -14.91 19.89
CA PRO A 664 21.01 -14.29 20.41
C PRO A 664 20.30 -15.19 21.43
N ASP A 665 19.67 -14.56 22.43
CA ASP A 665 18.79 -15.21 23.39
C ASP A 665 17.33 -15.29 22.90
N PHE A 666 16.98 -14.49 21.89
CA PHE A 666 15.66 -14.43 21.24
C PHE A 666 15.80 -13.88 19.82
N VAL A 667 14.98 -14.38 18.88
CA VAL A 667 14.93 -13.88 17.50
C VAL A 667 13.58 -13.26 17.19
N LEU A 668 13.61 -12.07 16.60
CA LEU A 668 12.45 -11.38 16.04
C LEU A 668 12.62 -11.25 14.53
N ILE A 669 11.53 -11.38 13.78
CA ILE A 669 11.51 -11.14 12.33
C ILE A 669 10.57 -9.97 12.03
N SER A 670 11.08 -8.94 11.36
CA SER A 670 10.27 -7.98 10.61
C SER A 670 10.00 -8.61 9.23
N ALA A 671 8.84 -9.24 9.11
CA ALA A 671 8.46 -10.06 7.98
C ALA A 671 7.55 -9.28 7.02
N GLY A 672 8.16 -8.42 6.21
CA GLY A 672 7.54 -7.87 5.01
C GLY A 672 7.56 -8.87 3.87
N PHE A 673 6.50 -8.93 3.06
CA PHE A 673 6.45 -9.78 1.88
C PHE A 673 6.43 -8.99 0.57
N ASP A 674 6.82 -7.71 0.64
CA ASP A 674 6.90 -6.77 -0.48
C ASP A 674 8.17 -6.90 -1.32
N ALA A 675 9.09 -7.80 -0.95
CA ALA A 675 10.14 -8.24 -1.87
C ALA A 675 9.64 -9.28 -2.89
N HIS A 676 8.37 -9.71 -2.79
CA HIS A 676 7.77 -10.65 -3.72
C HIS A 676 7.80 -10.09 -5.15
N LYS A 677 8.08 -10.95 -6.13
CA LYS A 677 8.19 -10.58 -7.56
C LYS A 677 6.97 -9.86 -8.15
N ASP A 678 5.81 -10.09 -7.56
CA ASP A 678 4.52 -9.54 -8.00
C ASP A 678 4.08 -8.34 -7.15
N ASP A 679 4.86 -7.93 -6.15
CA ASP A 679 4.51 -6.82 -5.26
C ASP A 679 4.41 -5.47 -5.99
N LEU A 680 3.51 -4.62 -5.51
CA LEU A 680 3.19 -3.32 -6.12
C LEU A 680 4.20 -2.22 -5.76
N LEU A 681 4.84 -2.29 -4.59
CA LEU A 681 5.74 -1.26 -4.08
C LEU A 681 7.21 -1.68 -4.17
N GLY A 682 7.53 -2.97 -4.04
CA GLY A 682 8.86 -3.49 -4.29
C GLY A 682 9.21 -3.61 -5.78
N ARG A 683 10.50 -3.73 -6.11
CA ARG A 683 10.96 -4.12 -7.45
C ARG A 683 11.93 -5.30 -7.39
N MET A 684 11.77 -6.15 -6.39
CA MET A 684 12.55 -7.37 -6.23
C MET A 684 11.87 -8.54 -6.96
N GLN A 685 12.51 -9.70 -6.94
CA GLN A 685 12.11 -10.91 -7.65
C GLN A 685 12.07 -12.13 -6.71
N VAL A 686 11.79 -11.92 -5.41
CA VAL A 686 11.72 -13.01 -4.45
C VAL A 686 10.45 -13.81 -4.69
N THR A 687 10.56 -15.14 -4.68
CA THR A 687 9.43 -16.04 -4.84
C THR A 687 8.82 -16.43 -3.50
N THR A 688 7.62 -17.01 -3.53
CA THR A 688 6.99 -17.64 -2.36
C THR A 688 7.92 -18.67 -1.71
N GLU A 689 8.61 -19.49 -2.53
CA GLU A 689 9.62 -20.45 -2.07
C GLU A 689 10.86 -19.77 -1.48
N GLY A 690 11.27 -18.62 -2.03
CA GLY A 690 12.32 -17.77 -1.50
C GLY A 690 12.07 -17.40 -0.04
N PHE A 691 10.89 -16.87 0.29
CA PHE A 691 10.52 -16.56 1.67
C PHE A 691 10.52 -17.78 2.58
N ALA A 692 10.11 -18.96 2.10
CA ALA A 692 10.20 -20.20 2.86
C ALA A 692 11.66 -20.56 3.20
N GLN A 693 12.60 -20.34 2.27
CA GLN A 693 14.03 -20.55 2.50
C GLN A 693 14.60 -19.57 3.54
N LEU A 694 14.27 -18.27 3.43
CA LEU A 694 14.69 -17.26 4.43
C LEU A 694 14.19 -17.63 5.83
N THR A 695 12.91 -18.02 5.91
CA THR A 695 12.28 -18.51 7.14
C THR A 695 13.03 -19.69 7.74
N SER A 696 13.41 -20.66 6.91
CA SER A 696 14.15 -21.85 7.35
C SER A 696 15.50 -21.48 7.98
N ILE A 697 16.24 -20.55 7.35
CA ILE A 697 17.54 -20.08 7.85
C ILE A 697 17.39 -19.40 9.22
N VAL A 698 16.42 -18.50 9.37
CA VAL A 698 16.23 -17.77 10.64
C VAL A 698 15.71 -18.70 11.75
N LYS A 699 14.82 -19.63 11.41
CA LYS A 699 14.38 -20.68 12.32
C LYS A 699 15.56 -21.51 12.81
N GLN A 700 16.50 -21.88 11.93
CA GLN A 700 17.71 -22.61 12.32
C GLN A 700 18.59 -21.80 13.29
N ILE A 701 18.76 -20.49 13.06
CA ILE A 701 19.48 -19.61 13.99
C ILE A 701 18.82 -19.63 15.37
N ALA A 702 17.49 -19.55 15.42
CA ALA A 702 16.75 -19.59 16.68
C ALA A 702 16.88 -20.95 17.40
N GLU A 703 16.84 -22.05 16.66
CA GLU A 703 17.07 -23.39 17.19
C GLU A 703 18.49 -23.55 17.77
N GLU A 704 19.51 -23.05 17.05
CA GLU A 704 20.92 -23.15 17.44
C GLU A 704 21.25 -22.33 18.72
N HIS A 705 20.68 -21.12 18.84
CA HIS A 705 21.12 -20.17 19.87
C HIS A 705 20.11 -19.90 20.99
N CYS A 706 18.81 -19.97 20.69
CA CYS A 706 17.77 -19.59 21.64
C CYS A 706 16.67 -20.63 21.82
N HIS A 707 16.97 -21.91 21.61
CA HIS A 707 16.04 -23.02 21.81
C HIS A 707 14.72 -22.80 21.05
N GLY A 708 14.80 -22.33 19.81
CA GLY A 708 13.65 -22.12 18.91
C GLY A 708 12.79 -20.91 19.25
N ARG A 709 13.19 -20.05 20.21
CA ARG A 709 12.43 -18.84 20.58
C ARG A 709 12.46 -17.82 19.44
N LEU A 710 11.36 -17.75 18.71
CA LEU A 710 11.20 -16.90 17.53
C LEU A 710 9.79 -16.34 17.46
N VAL A 711 9.66 -15.03 17.23
CA VAL A 711 8.39 -14.38 16.87
C VAL A 711 8.59 -13.61 15.56
N SER A 712 7.75 -13.90 14.58
CA SER A 712 7.70 -13.22 13.29
C SER A 712 6.52 -12.26 13.27
N VAL A 713 6.72 -11.04 12.77
CA VAL A 713 5.75 -9.94 12.80
C VAL A 713 5.57 -9.41 11.39
N LEU A 714 4.33 -9.37 10.92
CA LEU A 714 4.01 -8.85 9.59
C LEU A 714 4.36 -7.35 9.48
N GLU A 715 5.05 -6.98 8.41
CA GLU A 715 5.34 -5.59 8.02
C GLU A 715 4.64 -5.26 6.67
N GLY A 716 5.37 -5.05 5.58
CA GLY A 716 4.88 -4.78 4.23
C GLY A 716 4.42 -6.01 3.44
N GLY A 717 4.09 -5.80 2.16
CA GLY A 717 3.54 -6.79 1.21
C GLY A 717 2.14 -6.38 0.76
N TYR A 718 2.00 -5.97 -0.50
CA TYR A 718 0.89 -5.16 -0.99
C TYR A 718 0.18 -5.77 -2.21
N ASP A 719 0.78 -6.77 -2.86
CA ASP A 719 0.06 -7.71 -3.70
C ASP A 719 -0.64 -8.77 -2.85
N LEU A 720 -1.97 -8.91 -2.96
CA LEU A 720 -2.76 -9.75 -2.03
C LEU A 720 -2.45 -11.23 -2.19
N ASP A 721 -2.32 -11.71 -3.43
CA ASP A 721 -2.09 -13.12 -3.73
C ASP A 721 -0.66 -13.54 -3.36
N GLY A 722 0.33 -12.74 -3.77
CA GLY A 722 1.73 -12.91 -3.42
C GLY A 722 1.98 -12.83 -1.92
N LEU A 723 1.35 -11.87 -1.23
CA LEU A 723 1.40 -11.79 0.24
C LEU A 723 0.84 -13.05 0.88
N ALA A 724 -0.39 -13.44 0.53
CA ALA A 724 -1.06 -14.56 1.16
C ALA A 724 -0.33 -15.89 0.89
N ALA A 725 0.18 -16.10 -0.32
CA ALA A 725 0.98 -17.28 -0.68
C ALA A 725 2.31 -17.31 0.08
N SER A 726 3.01 -16.18 0.18
CA SER A 726 4.28 -16.07 0.91
C SER A 726 4.11 -16.29 2.41
N VAL A 727 3.04 -15.75 3.00
CA VAL A 727 2.67 -16.00 4.40
C VAL A 727 2.32 -17.46 4.64
N GLU A 728 1.58 -18.10 3.73
CA GLU A 728 1.30 -19.54 3.81
C GLU A 728 2.61 -20.35 3.87
N ALA A 729 3.54 -20.07 2.96
CA ALA A 729 4.82 -20.75 2.89
C ALA A 729 5.69 -20.49 4.14
N HIS A 730 5.73 -19.24 4.62
CA HIS A 730 6.38 -18.84 5.87
C HIS A 730 5.83 -19.62 7.07
N VAL A 731 4.51 -19.64 7.24
CA VAL A 731 3.83 -20.31 8.36
C VAL A 731 4.00 -21.84 8.30
N ARG A 732 3.98 -22.45 7.10
CA ARG A 732 4.29 -23.87 6.92
C ARG A 732 5.70 -24.19 7.41
N THR A 733 6.69 -23.37 7.06
CA THR A 733 8.07 -23.55 7.49
C THR A 733 8.25 -23.33 8.99
N LEU A 734 7.57 -22.36 9.60
CA LEU A 734 7.57 -22.18 11.06
C LEU A 734 7.00 -23.40 11.78
N SER A 735 5.94 -23.99 11.21
CA SER A 735 5.20 -25.13 11.78
C SER A 735 5.86 -26.49 11.54
N SER A 736 6.83 -26.59 10.63
CA SER A 736 7.47 -27.88 10.32
C SER A 736 8.26 -28.40 11.52
N ALA A 737 8.23 -29.72 11.73
CA ALA A 737 9.12 -30.35 12.70
C ALA A 737 10.57 -30.22 12.23
N TRP A 738 11.50 -30.13 13.18
CA TRP A 738 12.92 -30.26 12.86
C TRP A 738 13.23 -31.73 12.56
N ASN A 739 13.93 -32.00 11.45
CA ASN A 739 14.42 -33.33 11.09
C ASN A 739 15.77 -33.62 11.73
#